data_AF-A0A7U9SKB0-F1
#
_entry.id   AF-A0A7U9SKB0-F1
#
_cell.length_a   1.000
_cell.length_b   1.000
_cell.length_c   1.000
_cell.angle_alpha   90.00
_cell.angle_beta   90.00
_cell.angle_gamma   90.00
#
_symmetry.space_group_name_H-M   'P 1'
#
loop_
_entity.id
_entity.type
_entity.pdbx_description
1 polymer ?
#
loop_
_entity_poly.entity_id
_entity_poly.type
_entity_poly.pdbx_seq_one_letter_code
_entity_poly.pdbx_strand_id
1 'polypeptide(L)'
;MVTLKRDETNRELGKKPQVCRICGAGGDFDTYLVREMMQGTGEEFPYFVCGRCHCLQIATVPENLGDYYGRDYYSFQIPEETGMEFEVPVHNSRKILDVGCGGGVWLVQKAMEGWGNLYGCDPFLEKGRQYGQRVTIRNCSIHDMEGDGTFDIIHMSDSFEHMADPLEVLRSAHRLLKQSGILYMTIPTYPNIAFERFGSHWYQLDAPRHIFLHSRESIEQLARNSGMIVTDIKYNADESQFIRSFFYQHGVPFFQQDKLIGRYFTSAEREKLKKESVIWNEKEYGDHMEVYWQKGLLPAMGQEKKAVFQKFSGEGSRRLSPYPPVYRERNTDYICFTDNIGVCSSDWEIIQVENVEQADIDTYLEGYGFRWELQPNQIQMGPLFENRGEENIVTILGLNELPLVKIDLENFMPTSDHEGNYLYRKNPIYNKGKYKGRPLLLTIGVPVSNQIGTIGRCLSKIKPLLDGLDAELLVVDTGSTDGTVEVCKSYGARIVSKPWCDNMSLVRNEGIFHAKGLWYMSIDDDEWFEDVDDILQFFQKGIYKNYNMATYIQRNYRDSEGKIFEDHHTTRMAEITPELHFEGRIHDAIIIHGNMKSYMLRSYAHHYGFVNDRPEQVKEKFIRNATILLQDVYEYPKDLRYLFQLANEYSCIQSNDVALALFAQTIALAKEAENNYRGNISVIKLLDCLYAADDTRLFSWGQYLKDSFPLTVAEQAGIAWSQEILAFQLGKPAGQVLAFYSSYHQMLNQYKEDPGASWYLTFHGLAKVEHDFFIMEAKAVAFCAYLKVGEEEKALKLLQDISLEVVENRCIAIFAAAFASGDDIYGELCAKLTPMQWEEWSGQILDVFAFCLAREGSGSRQVKRFPDILSRISVPSVISWAEESREKRRGKIGERLFTYAMECTLGNNPVQELCLCAWLLKEAYVKKRSAGREKEPTFCIVPKAAVITEQEEPGSREVLYQYISFLGAFAQEYYNPGYLMDPGSCVVPPDIRAAWRMAAVLAEGRATSENVALLKQALEIFPSFHEEIRTILKGLQH
;
A
#
# COMPACT_ATOMS: atom_id res chain seq x y z
N MET A 1 59.64 22.09 -18.65
CA MET A 1 58.39 21.38 -18.35
C MET A 1 58.41 20.99 -16.90
N VAL A 2 57.76 21.78 -16.06
CA VAL A 2 57.47 21.38 -14.68
C VAL A 2 56.45 20.25 -14.73
N THR A 3 56.84 19.03 -14.34
CA THR A 3 55.89 17.92 -14.22
C THR A 3 55.14 18.09 -12.90
N LEU A 4 53.87 18.49 -12.96
CA LEU A 4 52.98 18.49 -11.80
C LEU A 4 52.71 17.02 -11.43
N LYS A 5 53.41 16.51 -10.42
CA LYS A 5 53.22 15.15 -9.91
C LYS A 5 52.18 15.16 -8.79
N ARG A 6 51.42 14.07 -8.69
CA ARG A 6 50.55 13.82 -7.54
C ARG A 6 51.40 13.80 -6.28
N ASP A 7 50.92 14.43 -5.22
CA ASP A 7 51.59 14.36 -3.92
C ASP A 7 51.57 12.91 -3.38
N GLU A 8 52.77 12.38 -3.10
CA GLU A 8 52.98 11.04 -2.54
C GLU A 8 53.44 11.08 -1.07
N THR A 9 53.56 12.29 -0.48
CA THR A 9 54.17 12.47 0.86
C THR A 9 53.30 12.01 2.04
N ASN A 10 52.11 11.45 1.76
CA ASN A 10 51.11 10.93 2.72
C ASN A 10 50.99 11.75 4.02
N ARG A 11 50.20 12.83 3.95
CA ARG A 11 49.82 13.64 5.13
C ARG A 11 48.48 13.23 5.75
N GLU A 12 47.98 12.06 5.37
CA GLU A 12 46.77 11.47 5.94
C GLU A 12 47.07 10.96 7.35
N LEU A 13 46.31 11.43 8.33
CA LEU A 13 46.42 11.02 9.73
C LEU A 13 45.47 9.86 10.06
N GLY A 14 44.85 9.26 9.04
CA GLY A 14 43.81 8.23 9.14
C GLY A 14 42.47 8.81 9.57
N LYS A 15 41.52 7.92 9.88
CA LYS A 15 40.20 8.32 10.38
C LYS A 15 40.26 8.62 11.87
N LYS A 16 39.73 9.78 12.29
CA LYS A 16 39.64 10.18 13.69
C LYS A 16 38.22 10.62 14.04
N PRO A 17 37.79 10.42 15.30
CA PRO A 17 36.46 10.82 15.73
C PRO A 17 36.35 12.35 15.69
N GLN A 18 35.35 12.83 14.94
CA GLN A 18 35.05 14.25 14.77
C GLN A 18 33.54 14.44 14.71
N VAL A 19 33.09 15.67 15.00
CA VAL A 19 31.70 16.10 14.80
C VAL A 19 31.69 17.22 13.79
N CYS A 20 30.94 17.03 12.71
CA CYS A 20 30.81 18.03 11.66
C CYS A 20 30.02 19.24 12.17
N ARG A 21 30.64 20.43 12.10
CA ARG A 21 30.04 21.69 12.55
C ARG A 21 28.99 22.26 11.58
N ILE A 22 28.77 21.61 10.43
CA ILE A 22 27.77 22.00 9.43
C ILE A 22 26.51 21.14 9.49
N CYS A 23 26.66 19.81 9.56
CA CYS A 23 25.53 18.87 9.50
C CYS A 23 25.33 18.02 10.76
N GLY A 24 26.12 18.24 11.81
CA GLY A 24 26.03 17.51 13.09
C GLY A 24 26.46 16.05 13.06
N ALA A 25 26.88 15.52 11.89
CA ALA A 25 27.32 14.13 11.78
C ALA A 25 28.58 13.88 12.64
N GLY A 26 28.47 12.96 13.60
CA GLY A 26 29.60 12.42 14.35
C GLY A 26 30.10 11.12 13.72
N GLY A 27 31.42 10.91 13.71
CA GLY A 27 32.01 9.66 13.22
C GLY A 27 33.52 9.74 13.05
N ASP A 28 34.12 8.62 12.68
CA ASP A 28 35.53 8.54 12.33
C ASP A 28 35.74 9.01 10.88
N PHE A 29 36.29 10.21 10.71
CA PHE A 29 36.44 10.89 9.42
C PHE A 29 37.90 11.02 9.01
N ASP A 30 38.17 11.00 7.70
CA ASP A 30 39.52 11.12 7.15
C ASP A 30 40.14 12.45 7.58
N THR A 31 41.33 12.39 8.16
CA THR A 31 42.03 13.56 8.70
C THR A 31 43.35 13.83 7.99
N TYR A 32 43.69 15.10 7.86
CA TYR A 32 44.86 15.59 7.11
C TYR A 32 45.62 16.61 7.95
N LEU A 33 46.95 16.65 7.81
CA LEU A 33 47.79 17.66 8.45
C LEU A 33 48.20 18.76 7.48
N VAL A 34 47.74 19.99 7.72
CA VAL A 34 47.94 21.16 6.85
C VAL A 34 48.91 22.14 7.48
N ARG A 35 49.81 22.75 6.70
CA ARG A 35 50.77 23.76 7.20
C ARG A 35 50.33 25.18 6.91
N GLU A 36 50.61 26.10 7.83
CA GLU A 36 50.56 27.54 7.59
C GLU A 36 51.65 27.93 6.58
N MET A 37 51.22 28.34 5.40
CA MET A 37 52.12 28.67 4.29
C MET A 37 51.91 30.09 3.75
N MET A 38 50.95 30.87 4.28
CA MET A 38 50.73 32.25 3.84
C MET A 38 51.87 33.14 4.33
N GLN A 39 52.10 33.15 5.65
CA GLN A 39 53.19 33.89 6.28
C GLN A 39 54.48 33.05 6.35
N GLY A 40 54.37 31.73 6.23
CA GLY A 40 55.49 30.80 6.19
C GLY A 40 55.98 30.38 7.58
N THR A 41 55.10 30.37 8.58
CA THR A 41 55.45 29.89 9.93
C THR A 41 55.66 28.38 9.96
N GLY A 42 54.98 27.65 9.05
CA GLY A 42 55.04 26.20 8.94
C GLY A 42 54.32 25.45 10.06
N GLU A 43 53.56 26.16 10.91
CA GLU A 43 52.73 25.56 11.96
C GLU A 43 51.71 24.59 11.35
N GLU A 44 51.44 23.48 12.04
CA GLU A 44 50.62 22.37 11.52
C GLU A 44 49.25 22.32 12.21
N PHE A 45 48.20 22.23 11.39
CA PHE A 45 46.81 22.20 11.83
C PHE A 45 46.10 20.95 11.28
N PRO A 46 45.40 20.19 12.14
CA PRO A 46 44.60 19.05 11.70
C PRO A 46 43.31 19.52 11.01
N TYR A 47 42.98 18.92 9.87
CA TYR A 47 41.71 19.08 9.16
C TYR A 47 41.03 17.72 9.02
N PHE A 48 39.71 17.69 8.80
CA PHE A 48 38.95 16.47 8.55
C PHE A 48 37.87 16.67 7.49
N VAL A 49 37.54 15.60 6.75
CA VAL A 49 36.46 15.61 5.74
C VAL A 49 35.22 14.93 6.31
N CYS A 50 34.10 15.64 6.40
CA CYS A 50 32.86 15.05 6.87
C CYS A 50 32.36 13.94 5.91
N GLY A 51 32.11 12.74 6.43
CA GLY A 51 31.57 11.62 5.64
C GLY A 51 30.11 11.73 5.23
N ARG A 52 29.40 12.80 5.63
CA ARG A 52 28.00 13.06 5.26
C ARG A 52 27.86 14.22 4.27
N CYS A 53 28.30 15.42 4.67
CA CYS A 53 28.17 16.60 3.83
C CYS A 53 29.42 16.92 3.02
N HIS A 54 30.49 16.13 3.12
CA HIS A 54 31.77 16.34 2.41
C HIS A 54 32.49 17.67 2.68
N CYS A 55 32.01 18.53 3.58
CA CYS A 55 32.74 19.73 3.97
C CYS A 55 34.07 19.35 4.66
N LEU A 56 35.17 19.92 4.18
CA LEU A 56 36.50 19.81 4.77
C LEU A 56 36.67 20.93 5.79
N GLN A 57 37.10 20.60 7.01
CA GLN A 57 37.07 21.55 8.13
C GLN A 57 38.31 21.41 8.99
N ILE A 58 38.78 22.52 9.57
CA ILE A 58 39.81 22.45 10.61
C ILE A 58 39.24 21.68 11.83
N ALA A 59 40.02 20.80 12.45
CA ALA A 59 39.53 20.01 13.58
C ALA A 59 39.41 20.85 14.86
N THR A 60 40.25 21.88 15.01
CA THR A 60 40.21 22.81 16.15
C THR A 60 40.58 24.19 15.68
N VAL A 61 39.66 25.15 15.85
CA VAL A 61 39.90 26.56 15.53
C VAL A 61 40.80 27.16 16.63
N PRO A 62 41.90 27.85 16.29
CA PRO A 62 42.71 28.55 17.27
C PRO A 62 41.91 29.61 18.04
N GLU A 63 42.20 29.78 19.35
CA GLU A 63 41.49 30.76 20.20
C GLU A 63 41.62 32.20 19.69
N ASN A 64 42.76 32.55 19.07
CA ASN A 64 43.02 33.87 18.52
C ASN A 64 43.41 33.80 17.05
N LEU A 65 42.40 33.68 16.17
CA LEU A 65 42.62 33.64 14.72
C LEU A 65 43.26 34.94 14.19
N GLY A 66 43.11 36.06 14.90
CA GLY A 66 43.66 37.37 14.56
C GLY A 66 45.19 37.39 14.45
N ASP A 67 45.89 36.51 15.18
CA ASP A 67 47.37 36.40 15.13
C ASP A 67 47.89 35.96 13.75
N TYR A 68 47.02 35.36 12.93
CA TYR A 68 47.33 34.88 11.59
C TYR A 68 47.01 35.91 10.48
N TYR A 69 46.54 37.11 10.85
CA TYR A 69 46.30 38.27 9.97
C TYR A 69 47.29 39.41 10.28
N GLY A 70 48.44 39.44 9.59
CA GLY A 70 49.47 40.47 9.80
C GLY A 70 49.05 41.88 9.37
N ARG A 71 49.78 42.93 9.81
CA ARG A 71 49.52 44.34 9.42
C ARG A 71 49.56 44.59 7.91
N ASP A 72 50.34 43.78 7.18
CA ASP A 72 50.49 43.85 5.73
C ASP A 72 49.52 42.89 5.00
N TYR A 73 48.51 42.34 5.69
CA TYR A 73 47.50 41.49 5.07
C TYR A 73 46.76 42.28 3.99
N TYR A 74 46.67 41.70 2.78
CA TYR A 74 46.25 42.43 1.59
C TYR A 74 44.84 43.03 1.72
N SER A 75 43.93 42.38 2.46
CA SER A 75 42.57 42.90 2.69
C SER A 75 42.53 44.15 3.56
N PHE A 76 43.58 44.44 4.35
CA PHE A 76 43.67 45.67 5.15
C PHE A 76 44.29 46.85 4.40
N GLN A 77 44.61 46.69 3.12
CA GLN A 77 45.00 47.81 2.28
C GLN A 77 43.92 48.89 2.29
N ILE A 78 44.31 50.09 2.69
CA ILE A 78 43.43 51.24 2.76
C ILE A 78 43.57 51.97 1.41
N PRO A 79 42.47 52.19 0.67
CA PRO A 79 42.49 53.09 -0.48
C PRO A 79 43.07 54.46 -0.06
N GLU A 80 44.02 54.99 -0.83
CA GLU A 80 44.58 56.32 -0.56
C GLU A 80 43.46 57.37 -0.56
N GLU A 81 43.43 58.26 0.44
CA GLU A 81 42.53 59.42 0.58
C GLU A 81 41.16 59.20 1.27
N THR A 82 41.17 59.28 2.60
CA THR A 82 40.03 59.78 3.38
C THR A 82 39.65 61.18 2.91
N GLY A 83 38.58 61.31 2.13
CA GLY A 83 38.10 62.59 1.59
C GLY A 83 37.68 62.59 0.11
N MET A 84 37.79 61.46 -0.60
CA MET A 84 37.37 61.36 -2.00
C MET A 84 35.92 61.81 -2.24
N GLU A 85 35.74 62.76 -3.16
CA GLU A 85 34.47 62.96 -3.85
C GLU A 85 34.47 62.11 -5.13
N PHE A 86 33.45 61.27 -5.30
CA PHE A 86 33.31 60.45 -6.50
C PHE A 86 32.76 61.31 -7.64
N GLU A 87 33.62 61.66 -8.61
CA GLU A 87 33.26 62.49 -9.77
C GLU A 87 32.17 61.86 -10.67
N VAL A 88 32.05 60.54 -10.66
CA VAL A 88 31.07 59.79 -11.46
C VAL A 88 29.67 59.90 -10.84
N PRO A 89 28.63 60.35 -11.59
CA PRO A 89 27.25 60.42 -11.08
C PRO A 89 26.71 59.06 -10.63
N VAL A 90 25.85 59.07 -9.60
CA VAL A 90 25.13 57.87 -9.16
C VAL A 90 24.12 57.48 -10.24
N HIS A 91 24.27 56.28 -10.80
CA HIS A 91 23.29 55.70 -11.72
C HIS A 91 22.71 54.37 -11.22
N ASN A 92 23.26 53.82 -10.13
CA ASN A 92 22.67 52.68 -9.42
C ASN A 92 22.52 52.98 -7.92
N SER A 93 21.28 53.00 -7.46
CA SER A 93 20.90 53.32 -6.08
C SER A 93 20.60 52.09 -5.21
N ARG A 94 20.81 50.87 -5.71
CA ARG A 94 20.67 49.65 -4.91
C ARG A 94 21.64 49.67 -3.73
N LYS A 95 21.18 49.18 -2.58
CA LYS A 95 21.96 49.12 -1.33
C LYS A 95 22.76 47.82 -1.26
N ILE A 96 24.09 47.93 -1.23
CA ILE A 96 25.01 46.78 -1.13
C ILE A 96 25.60 46.72 0.27
N LEU A 97 25.65 45.51 0.85
CA LEU A 97 26.51 45.17 1.99
C LEU A 97 27.62 44.22 1.53
N ASP A 98 28.88 44.57 1.78
CA ASP A 98 30.04 43.69 1.60
C ASP A 98 30.54 43.20 2.96
N VAL A 99 30.55 41.88 3.15
CA VAL A 99 30.84 41.24 4.43
C VAL A 99 32.23 40.63 4.38
N GLY A 100 33.11 41.02 5.30
CA GLY A 100 34.55 40.80 5.20
C GLY A 100 35.22 41.80 4.24
N CYS A 101 34.75 43.05 4.23
CA CYS A 101 35.16 44.03 3.22
C CYS A 101 36.61 44.55 3.40
N GLY A 102 37.28 44.20 4.50
CA GLY A 102 38.58 44.76 4.85
C GLY A 102 38.60 46.29 4.81
N GLY A 103 39.62 46.87 4.18
CA GLY A 103 39.74 48.31 3.97
C GLY A 103 38.69 48.92 3.01
N GLY A 104 37.85 48.11 2.37
CA GLY A 104 36.76 48.54 1.48
C GLY A 104 37.18 48.91 0.07
N VAL A 105 38.29 48.37 -0.42
CA VAL A 105 38.81 48.62 -1.78
C VAL A 105 37.74 48.35 -2.84
N TRP A 106 37.05 47.20 -2.74
CA TRP A 106 35.99 46.83 -3.68
C TRP A 106 34.80 47.78 -3.65
N LEU A 107 34.36 48.20 -2.45
CA LEU A 107 33.29 49.18 -2.29
C LEU A 107 33.68 50.54 -2.89
N VAL A 108 34.92 51.01 -2.70
CA VAL A 108 35.42 52.25 -3.32
C VAL A 108 35.43 52.14 -4.84
N GLN A 109 35.84 50.99 -5.39
CA GLN A 109 35.76 50.74 -6.83
C GLN A 109 34.30 50.80 -7.33
N LYS A 110 33.35 50.19 -6.63
CA LYS A 110 31.92 50.26 -6.99
C LYS A 110 31.38 51.68 -6.94
N ALA A 111 31.84 52.50 -6.00
CA ALA A 111 31.48 53.90 -5.92
C ALA A 111 32.00 54.70 -7.14
N MET A 112 33.23 54.41 -7.60
CA MET A 112 33.80 54.96 -8.84
C MET A 112 33.06 54.47 -10.09
N GLU A 113 32.50 53.26 -10.05
CA GLU A 113 31.61 52.72 -11.08
C GLU A 113 30.18 53.30 -10.99
N GLY A 114 29.89 54.27 -10.12
CA GLY A 114 28.61 54.98 -10.06
C GLY A 114 27.54 54.36 -9.17
N TRP A 115 27.91 53.46 -8.24
CA TRP A 115 27.01 52.97 -7.18
C TRP A 115 26.91 53.93 -6.00
N GLY A 116 25.71 54.13 -5.47
CA GLY A 116 25.42 55.19 -4.50
C GLY A 116 25.34 54.78 -3.03
N ASN A 117 24.94 53.53 -2.72
CA ASN A 117 24.57 53.10 -1.37
C ASN A 117 25.38 51.86 -0.95
N LEU A 118 26.58 52.08 -0.41
CA LEU A 118 27.59 51.03 -0.22
C LEU A 118 27.98 50.91 1.26
N TYR A 119 27.88 49.70 1.80
CA TYR A 119 28.12 49.41 3.21
C TYR A 119 29.08 48.22 3.33
N GLY A 120 29.95 48.26 4.33
CA GLY A 120 30.89 47.19 4.62
C GLY A 120 30.92 46.85 6.11
N CYS A 121 31.16 45.58 6.44
CA CYS A 121 31.44 45.15 7.81
C CYS A 121 32.62 44.18 7.84
N ASP A 122 33.54 44.40 8.78
CA ASP A 122 34.70 43.55 9.02
C ASP A 122 35.16 43.70 10.48
N PRO A 123 35.21 42.61 11.28
CA PRO A 123 35.55 42.68 12.71
C PRO A 123 37.04 42.86 12.99
N PHE A 124 37.93 42.71 12.00
CA PHE A 124 39.38 42.79 12.18
C PHE A 124 39.96 44.18 11.89
N LEU A 125 39.12 45.14 11.51
CA LEU A 125 39.54 46.54 11.36
C LEU A 125 39.86 47.17 12.71
N GLU A 126 40.78 48.14 12.75
CA GLU A 126 41.01 48.92 13.97
C GLU A 126 39.81 49.85 14.31
N LYS A 127 39.15 50.39 13.27
CA LYS A 127 37.99 51.29 13.39
C LYS A 127 37.21 51.35 12.08
N GLY A 128 35.93 51.72 12.17
CA GLY A 128 35.10 52.01 11.00
C GLY A 128 35.62 53.19 10.17
N ARG A 129 35.17 53.27 8.91
CA ARG A 129 35.65 54.25 7.92
C ARG A 129 34.49 54.79 7.07
N GLN A 130 34.69 56.00 6.55
CA GLN A 130 33.77 56.65 5.63
C GLN A 130 34.57 57.14 4.41
N TYR A 131 34.14 56.77 3.20
CA TYR A 131 34.70 57.30 1.95
C TYR A 131 33.62 58.07 1.19
N GLY A 132 33.82 59.38 1.09
CA GLY A 132 32.81 60.30 0.56
C GLY A 132 31.44 60.15 1.24
N GLN A 133 30.37 60.41 0.50
CA GLN A 133 28.99 60.22 0.97
C GLN A 133 28.40 58.84 0.63
N ARG A 134 29.15 57.98 -0.08
CA ARG A 134 28.61 56.75 -0.68
C ARG A 134 29.00 55.46 0.04
N VAL A 135 30.18 55.41 0.66
CA VAL A 135 30.74 54.17 1.26
C VAL A 135 30.90 54.32 2.76
N THR A 136 30.26 53.44 3.51
CA THR A 136 30.33 53.37 4.98
C THR A 136 30.82 52.00 5.42
N ILE A 137 31.90 51.93 6.19
CA ILE A 137 32.47 50.67 6.71
C ILE A 137 32.40 50.67 8.23
N ARG A 138 31.88 49.58 8.81
CA ARG A 138 31.80 49.37 10.24
C ARG A 138 32.79 48.31 10.69
N ASN A 139 33.44 48.55 11.82
CA ASN A 139 34.18 47.53 12.54
C ASN A 139 33.17 46.73 13.38
N CYS A 140 32.59 45.69 12.78
CA CYS A 140 31.65 44.80 13.44
C CYS A 140 31.49 43.51 12.63
N SER A 141 30.85 42.49 13.24
CA SER A 141 30.39 41.31 12.51
C SER A 141 29.11 41.62 11.72
N ILE A 142 28.74 40.74 10.79
CA ILE A 142 27.44 40.77 10.12
C ILE A 142 26.28 40.67 11.12
N HIS A 143 26.47 39.97 12.25
CA HIS A 143 25.42 39.82 13.27
C HIS A 143 25.02 41.17 13.87
N ASP A 144 25.97 42.09 14.03
CA ASP A 144 25.77 43.42 14.62
C ASP A 144 25.28 44.46 13.60
N MET A 145 25.19 44.09 12.32
CA MET A 145 24.70 44.99 11.29
C MET A 145 23.21 45.27 11.49
N GLU A 146 22.87 46.55 11.46
CA GLU A 146 21.51 47.07 11.55
C GLU A 146 20.88 47.21 10.16
N GLY A 147 19.55 47.22 10.10
CA GLY A 147 18.80 47.44 8.87
C GLY A 147 18.23 46.16 8.27
N ASP A 148 17.41 45.46 9.03
CA ASP A 148 16.63 44.30 8.60
C ASP A 148 15.83 44.61 7.33
N GLY A 149 15.93 43.73 6.34
CA GLY A 149 15.21 43.88 5.09
C GLY A 149 15.61 45.11 4.26
N THR A 150 16.80 45.68 4.45
CA THR A 150 17.19 46.93 3.75
C THR A 150 18.16 46.74 2.60
N PHE A 151 18.88 45.62 2.52
CA PHE A 151 19.90 45.41 1.50
C PHE A 151 19.34 44.74 0.25
N ASP A 152 19.64 45.31 -0.92
CA ASP A 152 19.29 44.72 -2.22
C ASP A 152 20.28 43.63 -2.62
N ILE A 153 21.54 43.78 -2.21
CA ILE A 153 22.63 42.84 -2.49
C ILE A 153 23.46 42.69 -1.21
N ILE A 154 23.70 41.45 -0.80
CA ILE A 154 24.79 41.12 0.13
C ILE A 154 25.88 40.41 -0.67
N HIS A 155 27.12 40.81 -0.45
CA HIS A 155 28.31 40.31 -1.11
C HIS A 155 29.25 39.70 -0.07
N MET A 156 29.72 38.49 -0.33
CA MET A 156 30.70 37.77 0.50
C MET A 156 31.76 37.18 -0.44
N SER A 157 32.86 37.88 -0.66
CA SER A 157 33.95 37.35 -1.48
C SER A 157 35.06 36.88 -0.59
N ASP A 158 35.31 35.57 -0.59
CA ASP A 158 36.44 34.93 0.11
C ASP A 158 36.49 35.32 1.59
N SER A 159 35.30 35.40 2.20
CA SER A 159 35.11 35.78 3.60
C SER A 159 34.38 34.73 4.43
N PHE A 160 33.51 33.93 3.81
CA PHE A 160 32.62 33.00 4.50
C PHE A 160 33.34 31.78 5.09
N GLU A 161 34.37 31.30 4.40
CA GLU A 161 35.26 30.20 4.81
C GLU A 161 36.01 30.49 6.13
N HIS A 162 36.13 31.77 6.49
CA HIS A 162 36.81 32.24 7.69
C HIS A 162 35.88 32.35 8.92
N MET A 163 34.58 32.20 8.74
CA MET A 163 33.60 32.45 9.80
C MET A 163 33.32 31.16 10.58
N ALA A 164 33.36 31.24 11.91
CA ALA A 164 33.26 30.06 12.78
C ALA A 164 31.83 29.48 12.90
N ASP A 165 30.83 30.28 12.58
CA ASP A 165 29.39 30.03 12.73
C ASP A 165 28.61 30.27 11.42
N PRO A 166 28.92 29.52 10.34
CA PRO A 166 28.42 29.76 8.99
C PRO A 166 26.89 29.77 8.87
N LEU A 167 26.19 29.00 9.71
CA LEU A 167 24.73 29.00 9.76
C LEU A 167 24.16 30.34 10.26
N GLU A 168 24.70 30.88 11.35
CA GLU A 168 24.24 32.14 11.92
C GLU A 168 24.57 33.34 11.04
N VAL A 169 25.68 33.26 10.29
CA VAL A 169 26.05 34.23 9.26
C VAL A 169 24.98 34.28 8.17
N LEU A 170 24.55 33.11 7.66
CA LEU A 170 23.50 33.05 6.64
C LEU A 170 22.14 33.50 7.17
N ARG A 171 21.82 33.22 8.45
CA ARG A 171 20.61 33.76 9.11
C ARG A 171 20.66 35.29 9.24
N SER A 172 21.85 35.85 9.50
CA SER A 172 22.06 37.29 9.53
C SER A 172 21.92 37.90 8.14
N ALA A 173 22.47 37.24 7.11
CA ALA A 173 22.27 37.64 5.72
C ALA A 173 20.79 37.60 5.31
N HIS A 174 20.05 36.55 5.69
CA HIS A 174 18.60 36.44 5.50
C HIS A 174 17.86 37.62 6.13
N ARG A 175 18.12 37.93 7.40
CA ARG A 175 17.55 39.07 8.13
C ARG A 175 17.76 40.39 7.40
N LEU A 176 18.99 40.64 6.96
CA LEU A 176 19.42 41.92 6.34
C LEU A 176 18.94 42.10 4.90
N LEU A 177 18.73 41.02 4.14
CA LEU A 177 18.26 41.06 2.76
C LEU A 177 16.80 41.50 2.63
N LYS A 178 16.51 42.33 1.62
CA LYS A 178 15.15 42.54 1.09
C LYS A 178 14.58 41.23 0.56
N GLN A 179 13.25 41.16 0.44
CA GLN A 179 12.57 39.97 -0.10
C GLN A 179 12.99 39.63 -1.54
N SER A 180 13.25 40.64 -2.38
CA SER A 180 13.79 40.47 -3.74
C SER A 180 15.32 40.59 -3.80
N GLY A 181 15.98 40.61 -2.64
CA GLY A 181 17.42 40.77 -2.54
C GLY A 181 18.16 39.49 -2.86
N ILE A 182 19.42 39.63 -3.27
CA ILE A 182 20.31 38.51 -3.57
C ILE A 182 21.51 38.52 -2.62
N LEU A 183 21.93 37.35 -2.17
CA LEU A 183 23.27 37.15 -1.63
C LEU A 183 24.12 36.53 -2.73
N TYR A 184 25.27 37.13 -3.00
CA TYR A 184 26.28 36.60 -3.90
C TYR A 184 27.54 36.31 -3.10
N MET A 185 28.06 35.11 -3.26
CA MET A 185 29.22 34.63 -2.51
C MET A 185 30.25 33.99 -3.44
N THR A 186 31.54 34.21 -3.18
CA THR A 186 32.64 33.41 -3.76
C THR A 186 33.42 32.74 -2.64
N ILE A 187 33.67 31.44 -2.78
CA ILE A 187 34.34 30.62 -1.76
C ILE A 187 35.21 29.52 -2.37
N PRO A 188 36.31 29.14 -1.70
CA PRO A 188 37.02 27.92 -2.00
C PRO A 188 36.14 26.70 -1.72
N THR A 189 36.25 25.67 -2.56
CA THR A 189 35.36 24.50 -2.52
C THR A 189 36.09 23.17 -2.47
N TYR A 190 35.52 22.20 -1.75
CA TYR A 190 35.98 20.82 -1.69
C TYR A 190 34.79 19.87 -1.95
N PRO A 191 34.95 18.77 -2.71
CA PRO A 191 36.18 18.28 -3.34
C PRO A 191 36.57 19.06 -4.61
N ASN A 192 37.86 19.00 -4.99
CA ASN A 192 38.36 19.66 -6.19
C ASN A 192 39.64 18.99 -6.74
N ILE A 193 40.00 19.33 -7.98
CA ILE A 193 41.18 18.78 -8.68
C ILE A 193 42.52 19.16 -8.03
N ALA A 194 42.63 20.35 -7.43
CA ALA A 194 43.87 20.80 -6.82
C ALA A 194 44.18 19.98 -5.55
N PHE A 195 43.17 19.66 -4.74
CA PHE A 195 43.34 18.74 -3.61
C PHE A 195 43.64 17.31 -4.06
N GLU A 196 43.01 16.81 -5.11
CA GLU A 196 43.32 15.48 -5.65
C GLU A 196 44.79 15.37 -6.12
N ARG A 197 45.33 16.46 -6.68
CA ARG A 197 46.70 16.51 -7.22
C ARG A 197 47.75 16.83 -6.15
N PHE A 198 47.48 17.75 -5.24
CA PHE A 198 48.47 18.27 -4.28
C PHE A 198 48.18 17.91 -2.81
N GLY A 199 47.07 17.26 -2.51
CA GLY A 199 46.66 16.90 -1.16
C GLY A 199 46.66 18.10 -0.21
N SER A 200 47.29 17.94 0.95
CA SER A 200 47.46 18.98 1.98
C SER A 200 48.33 20.17 1.56
N HIS A 201 48.87 20.18 0.35
CA HIS A 201 49.58 21.32 -0.23
C HIS A 201 48.69 22.20 -1.14
N TRP A 202 47.40 21.87 -1.27
CA TRP A 202 46.45 22.75 -1.93
C TRP A 202 46.41 24.12 -1.25
N TYR A 203 46.64 25.19 -2.02
CA TYR A 203 46.92 26.49 -1.43
C TYR A 203 45.72 27.14 -0.71
N GLN A 204 44.49 26.82 -1.12
CA GLN A 204 43.27 27.31 -0.47
C GLN A 204 42.92 26.57 0.82
N LEU A 205 43.71 25.60 1.28
CA LEU A 205 43.54 25.09 2.65
C LEU A 205 43.85 26.16 3.69
N ASP A 206 44.73 27.10 3.32
CA ASP A 206 45.13 28.31 4.03
C ASP A 206 45.04 28.24 5.57
N ALA A 207 45.63 27.21 6.14
CA ALA A 207 45.51 26.96 7.57
C ALA A 207 46.22 28.06 8.39
N PRO A 208 45.64 28.49 9.53
CA PRO A 208 44.35 28.06 10.10
C PRO A 208 43.16 28.93 9.67
N ARG A 209 43.35 29.89 8.76
CA ARG A 209 42.38 30.94 8.43
C ARG A 209 41.13 30.39 7.76
N HIS A 210 41.24 29.38 6.89
CA HIS A 210 40.08 28.75 6.26
C HIS A 210 39.54 27.66 7.19
N ILE A 211 38.49 28.00 7.93
CA ILE A 211 37.84 27.13 8.91
C ILE A 211 37.01 26.05 8.20
N PHE A 212 36.34 26.45 7.11
CA PHE A 212 35.43 25.62 6.34
C PHE A 212 35.73 25.70 4.84
N LEU A 213 35.96 24.54 4.23
CA LEU A 213 36.06 24.35 2.79
C LEU A 213 34.78 23.62 2.38
N HIS A 214 33.82 24.40 1.90
CA HIS A 214 32.46 23.93 1.66
C HIS A 214 32.38 23.06 0.40
N SER A 215 31.52 22.05 0.46
CA SER A 215 31.03 21.31 -0.72
C SER A 215 29.67 21.84 -1.15
N ARG A 216 29.22 21.45 -2.35
CA ARG A 216 27.85 21.68 -2.80
C ARG A 216 26.82 21.20 -1.77
N GLU A 217 26.98 20.00 -1.24
CA GLU A 217 26.06 19.39 -0.27
C GLU A 217 26.02 20.16 1.05
N SER A 218 27.17 20.68 1.50
CA SER A 218 27.25 21.50 2.71
C SER A 218 26.57 22.87 2.53
N ILE A 219 26.68 23.46 1.33
CA ILE A 219 26.02 24.71 0.95
C ILE A 219 24.50 24.52 0.90
N GLU A 220 24.03 23.43 0.29
CA GLU A 220 22.61 23.09 0.26
C GLU A 220 22.05 22.80 1.66
N GLN A 221 22.83 22.16 2.53
CA GLN A 221 22.45 21.95 3.93
C GLN A 221 22.31 23.27 4.69
N LEU A 222 23.26 24.17 4.52
CA LEU A 222 23.22 25.50 5.11
C LEU A 222 22.05 26.34 4.58
N ALA A 223 21.69 26.19 3.30
CA ALA A 223 20.52 26.82 2.71
C ALA A 223 19.24 26.42 3.45
N ARG A 224 19.02 25.10 3.60
CA ARG A 224 17.85 24.54 4.29
C ARG A 224 17.72 25.07 5.72
N ASN A 225 18.84 25.16 6.45
CA ASN A 225 18.84 25.50 7.87
C ASN A 225 18.79 27.02 8.15
N SER A 226 19.11 27.86 7.15
CA SER A 226 19.18 29.33 7.28
C SER A 226 17.95 30.06 6.75
N GLY A 227 17.06 29.38 6.02
CA GLY A 227 15.92 30.02 5.32
C GLY A 227 16.31 30.71 4.00
N MET A 228 17.54 30.49 3.52
CA MET A 228 18.03 30.97 2.24
C MET A 228 17.82 29.92 1.13
N ILE A 229 17.66 30.37 -0.12
CA ILE A 229 17.50 29.48 -1.27
C ILE A 229 18.72 29.66 -2.19
N VAL A 230 19.42 28.57 -2.51
CA VAL A 230 20.46 28.59 -3.55
C VAL A 230 19.79 28.56 -4.91
N THR A 231 20.05 29.56 -5.75
CA THR A 231 19.48 29.66 -7.09
C THR A 231 20.43 29.22 -8.19
N ASP A 232 21.74 29.35 -7.98
CA ASP A 232 22.76 29.00 -8.97
C ASP A 232 24.12 28.77 -8.29
N ILE A 233 24.95 27.87 -8.86
CA ILE A 233 26.33 27.61 -8.43
C ILE A 233 27.20 27.51 -9.68
N LYS A 234 28.31 28.27 -9.73
CA LYS A 234 29.27 28.24 -10.85
C LYS A 234 30.69 28.06 -10.35
N TYR A 235 31.48 27.26 -11.04
CA TYR A 235 32.89 27.09 -10.71
C TYR A 235 33.73 28.05 -11.55
N ASN A 236 34.67 28.75 -10.92
CA ASN A 236 35.41 29.85 -11.54
C ASN A 236 36.91 29.85 -11.22
N ALA A 237 37.48 28.69 -10.85
CA ALA A 237 38.90 28.56 -10.54
C ALA A 237 39.81 28.91 -11.74
N ASP A 238 41.00 29.45 -11.45
CA ASP A 238 42.01 29.83 -12.46
C ASP A 238 43.31 29.00 -12.32
N GLU A 239 44.34 29.34 -13.09
CA GLU A 239 45.62 28.62 -13.06
C GLU A 239 46.34 28.65 -11.69
N SER A 240 45.95 29.53 -10.77
CA SER A 240 46.52 29.65 -9.42
C SER A 240 46.33 28.37 -8.61
N GLN A 241 45.22 27.64 -8.82
CA GLN A 241 44.94 26.35 -8.17
C GLN A 241 46.08 25.34 -8.37
N PHE A 242 46.77 25.42 -9.51
CA PHE A 242 47.92 24.57 -9.82
C PHE A 242 49.24 25.24 -9.47
N ILE A 243 49.43 26.51 -9.83
CA ILE A 243 50.72 27.21 -9.68
C ILE A 243 51.05 27.45 -8.21
N ARG A 244 50.11 27.95 -7.41
CA ARG A 244 50.33 28.28 -6.00
C ARG A 244 50.47 27.01 -5.15
N SER A 245 49.63 26.00 -5.42
CA SER A 245 49.73 24.69 -4.77
C SER A 245 51.05 23.97 -5.08
N PHE A 246 51.59 24.12 -6.31
CA PHE A 246 52.93 23.64 -6.65
C PHE A 246 54.01 24.30 -5.77
N PHE A 247 53.95 25.60 -5.56
CA PHE A 247 54.91 26.29 -4.69
C PHE A 247 54.77 25.87 -3.22
N TYR A 248 53.56 25.65 -2.73
CA TYR A 248 53.32 25.10 -1.39
C TYR A 248 53.88 23.68 -1.24
N GLN A 249 53.75 22.84 -2.28
CA GLN A 249 54.37 21.51 -2.32
C GLN A 249 55.91 21.58 -2.19
N HIS A 250 56.52 22.66 -2.69
CA HIS A 250 57.95 22.90 -2.62
C HIS A 250 58.37 23.78 -1.43
N GLY A 251 57.47 24.02 -0.48
CA GLY A 251 57.77 24.75 0.76
C GLY A 251 57.97 26.26 0.57
N VAL A 252 57.46 26.86 -0.51
CA VAL A 252 57.58 28.29 -0.79
C VAL A 252 56.33 29.03 -0.29
N PRO A 253 56.46 29.93 0.72
CA PRO A 253 55.33 30.68 1.27
C PRO A 253 54.68 31.64 0.28
N PHE A 254 53.40 31.94 0.44
CA PHE A 254 52.57 32.70 -0.51
C PHE A 254 53.19 34.04 -0.94
N PHE A 255 53.58 34.88 0.03
CA PHE A 255 54.14 36.21 -0.25
C PHE A 255 55.50 36.20 -0.97
N GLN A 256 56.12 35.03 -1.14
CA GLN A 256 57.37 34.86 -1.88
C GLN A 256 57.15 34.37 -3.32
N GLN A 257 55.94 33.89 -3.65
CA GLN A 257 55.67 33.19 -4.91
C GLN A 257 55.65 34.12 -6.12
N ASP A 258 55.03 35.31 -6.02
CA ASP A 258 54.79 36.17 -7.19
C ASP A 258 56.09 36.54 -7.93
N LYS A 259 57.20 36.71 -7.18
CA LYS A 259 58.53 36.99 -7.74
C LYS A 259 59.17 35.78 -8.44
N LEU A 260 58.65 34.58 -8.19
CA LEU A 260 59.15 33.30 -8.68
C LEU A 260 58.30 32.71 -9.80
N ILE A 261 57.00 33.01 -9.88
CA ILE A 261 56.07 32.45 -10.89
C ILE A 261 56.66 32.56 -12.31
N GLY A 262 57.12 33.75 -12.70
CA GLY A 262 57.68 33.98 -14.04
C GLY A 262 59.02 33.28 -14.32
N ARG A 263 59.71 32.79 -13.30
CA ARG A 263 60.97 32.02 -13.41
C ARG A 263 60.73 30.51 -13.55
N TYR A 264 59.68 29.98 -12.90
CA TYR A 264 59.38 28.55 -12.87
C TYR A 264 58.34 28.12 -13.92
N PHE A 265 57.42 29.02 -14.28
CA PHE A 265 56.39 28.75 -15.29
C PHE A 265 56.54 29.72 -16.46
N THR A 266 56.75 29.18 -17.65
CA THR A 266 56.72 29.98 -18.88
C THR A 266 55.30 30.49 -19.18
N SER A 267 55.16 31.54 -19.98
CA SER A 267 53.84 32.04 -20.39
C SER A 267 52.99 30.97 -21.09
N ALA A 268 53.61 30.07 -21.86
CA ALA A 268 52.93 28.95 -22.51
C ALA A 268 52.44 27.89 -21.51
N GLU A 269 53.20 27.61 -20.45
CA GLU A 269 52.79 26.69 -19.37
C GLU A 269 51.62 27.28 -18.57
N ARG A 270 51.65 28.59 -18.25
CA ARG A 270 50.53 29.26 -17.56
C ARG A 270 49.26 29.24 -18.39
N GLU A 271 49.35 29.53 -19.69
CA GLU A 271 48.21 29.46 -20.61
C GLU A 271 47.63 28.03 -20.70
N LYS A 272 48.48 27.00 -20.64
CA LYS A 272 48.01 25.60 -20.60
C LYS A 272 47.23 25.30 -19.32
N LEU A 273 47.74 25.71 -18.16
CA LEU A 273 47.08 25.52 -16.86
C LEU A 273 45.77 26.31 -16.77
N LYS A 274 45.73 27.49 -17.39
CA LYS A 274 44.51 28.29 -17.50
C LYS A 274 43.42 27.54 -18.27
N LYS A 275 43.76 26.97 -19.44
CA LYS A 275 42.82 26.13 -20.22
C LYS A 275 42.40 24.88 -19.47
N GLU A 276 43.31 24.27 -18.71
CA GLU A 276 42.98 23.11 -17.86
C GLU A 276 41.97 23.50 -16.76
N SER A 277 42.12 24.69 -16.17
CA SER A 277 41.20 25.21 -15.14
C SER A 277 39.78 25.39 -15.69
N VAL A 278 39.64 25.90 -16.92
CA VAL A 278 38.33 26.01 -17.60
C VAL A 278 37.65 24.64 -17.73
N ILE A 279 38.39 23.59 -18.11
CA ILE A 279 37.84 22.23 -18.24
C ILE A 279 37.35 21.69 -16.90
N TRP A 280 38.05 21.99 -15.80
CA TRP A 280 37.64 21.53 -14.46
C TRP A 280 36.48 22.33 -13.89
N ASN A 281 36.37 23.62 -14.22
CA ASN A 281 35.20 24.42 -13.91
C ASN A 281 33.94 23.91 -14.64
N GLU A 282 34.05 23.56 -15.92
CA GLU A 282 32.96 22.93 -16.68
C GLU A 282 32.53 21.57 -16.10
N LYS A 283 33.43 20.90 -15.39
CA LYS A 283 33.17 19.63 -14.68
C LYS A 283 32.74 19.81 -13.23
N GLU A 284 32.54 21.05 -12.78
CA GLU A 284 32.18 21.36 -11.39
C GLU A 284 33.19 20.82 -10.37
N TYR A 285 34.48 20.88 -10.71
CA TYR A 285 35.55 20.28 -9.92
C TYR A 285 36.80 21.17 -9.83
N GLY A 286 36.64 22.46 -10.15
CA GLY A 286 37.61 23.51 -9.83
C GLY A 286 37.62 23.82 -8.32
N ASP A 287 38.65 24.50 -7.84
CA ASP A 287 38.87 24.74 -6.41
C ASP A 287 38.16 25.98 -5.85
N HIS A 288 37.33 26.65 -6.66
CA HIS A 288 36.61 27.86 -6.30
C HIS A 288 35.22 27.90 -6.95
N MET A 289 34.22 28.41 -6.20
CA MET A 289 32.84 28.54 -6.69
C MET A 289 32.18 29.86 -6.31
N GLU A 290 31.30 30.32 -7.19
CA GLU A 290 30.32 31.38 -7.00
C GLU A 290 28.98 30.77 -6.62
N VAL A 291 28.36 31.24 -5.56
CA VAL A 291 27.05 30.78 -5.08
C VAL A 291 26.09 31.96 -5.06
N TYR A 292 24.98 31.80 -5.77
CA TYR A 292 23.90 32.79 -5.86
C TYR A 292 22.74 32.34 -4.99
N TRP A 293 22.33 33.23 -4.10
CA TRP A 293 21.29 32.97 -3.12
C TRP A 293 20.18 34.00 -3.20
N GLN A 294 18.97 33.58 -2.86
CA GLN A 294 17.83 34.45 -2.64
C GLN A 294 17.29 34.28 -1.23
N LYS A 295 16.65 35.35 -0.75
CA LYS A 295 15.88 35.27 0.48
C LYS A 295 14.69 34.34 0.26
N GLY A 296 14.75 33.15 0.88
CA GLY A 296 13.55 32.34 1.01
C GLY A 296 12.53 33.10 1.83
N LEU A 297 11.24 32.94 1.53
CA LEU A 297 10.24 33.30 2.51
C LEU A 297 10.56 32.46 3.76
N LEU A 298 10.95 33.10 4.87
CA LEU A 298 10.51 32.59 6.17
C LEU A 298 9.00 32.45 5.98
N PRO A 299 8.40 31.27 6.14
CA PRO A 299 7.03 31.05 5.70
C PRO A 299 6.15 32.11 6.31
N ALA A 300 5.74 33.08 5.48
CA ALA A 300 4.66 33.97 5.82
C ALA A 300 3.45 33.04 5.92
N MET A 301 2.86 32.94 7.12
CA MET A 301 1.54 32.35 7.29
C MET A 301 0.61 33.01 6.27
N GLY A 302 0.30 32.31 5.17
CA GLY A 302 -0.41 32.93 4.06
C GLY A 302 -0.17 32.34 2.67
N GLN A 303 0.61 31.28 2.50
CA GLN A 303 0.52 30.41 1.32
C GLN A 303 0.47 28.96 1.77
N GLU A 304 -0.54 28.23 1.29
CA GLU A 304 -0.85 26.84 1.64
C GLU A 304 0.38 25.92 1.52
N LYS A 305 1.09 25.70 2.63
CA LYS A 305 1.96 24.55 2.85
C LYS A 305 1.81 24.06 4.29
N LYS A 306 1.75 22.73 4.40
CA LYS A 306 1.16 21.91 5.46
C LYS A 306 2.26 21.50 6.46
N ALA A 307 2.21 21.89 7.74
CA ALA A 307 3.35 21.71 8.67
C ALA A 307 3.01 20.85 9.90
N VAL A 308 3.94 19.96 10.27
CA VAL A 308 4.01 19.23 11.55
C VAL A 308 5.04 19.91 12.45
N PHE A 309 4.75 20.04 13.75
CA PHE A 309 5.66 20.62 14.75
C PHE A 309 6.12 19.56 15.76
N GLN A 310 7.32 19.71 16.30
CA GLN A 310 7.92 18.76 17.26
C GLN A 310 8.17 19.45 18.61
N LYS A 311 7.87 18.77 19.74
CA LYS A 311 8.16 19.25 21.11
C LYS A 311 8.87 18.15 21.91
N PHE A 312 9.86 18.50 22.71
CA PHE A 312 10.61 17.57 23.55
C PHE A 312 9.99 17.37 24.95
N SER A 313 9.70 16.14 25.37
CA SER A 313 9.67 15.75 26.79
C SER A 313 10.08 14.28 26.98
N GLY A 314 10.82 13.97 28.05
CA GLY A 314 11.55 12.70 28.22
C GLY A 314 10.89 11.68 29.14
N GLU A 315 10.74 10.43 28.67
CA GLU A 315 11.50 9.22 29.07
C GLU A 315 10.78 7.95 28.58
N GLY A 316 11.52 7.07 27.90
CA GLY A 316 11.24 5.63 27.87
C GLY A 316 10.15 5.15 26.90
N SER A 317 10.55 4.67 25.72
CA SER A 317 10.23 3.30 25.25
C SER A 317 10.74 3.01 23.85
N ARG A 318 11.19 1.77 23.63
CA ARG A 318 11.29 1.14 22.30
C ARG A 318 9.86 0.82 21.80
N ARG A 319 9.04 1.84 21.56
CA ARG A 319 7.75 1.71 20.86
C ARG A 319 7.99 1.88 19.36
N LEU A 320 7.38 1.03 18.56
CA LEU A 320 7.19 1.33 17.13
C LEU A 320 6.08 2.36 17.06
N SER A 321 6.45 3.64 17.10
CA SER A 321 5.48 4.73 16.94
C SER A 321 5.39 5.13 15.46
N PRO A 322 4.18 5.22 14.90
CA PRO A 322 3.88 5.54 13.52
C PRO A 322 3.69 7.04 13.27
N TYR A 323 4.69 7.84 13.58
CA TYR A 323 4.99 8.96 12.70
C TYR A 323 6.51 8.93 12.61
N PRO A 324 7.10 8.90 11.41
CA PRO A 324 8.53 9.08 11.38
C PRO A 324 8.80 10.47 11.99
N PRO A 325 9.82 10.53 12.82
CA PRO A 325 10.96 11.20 12.28
C PRO A 325 11.93 10.14 11.85
N VAL A 326 12.49 10.42 10.68
CA VAL A 326 13.74 9.82 10.21
C VAL A 326 14.85 9.88 11.27
N TYR A 327 14.72 10.66 12.35
CA TYR A 327 15.68 10.78 13.43
C TYR A 327 15.24 10.07 14.71
N ARG A 328 15.91 8.96 15.03
CA ARG A 328 15.94 8.41 16.38
C ARG A 328 16.90 9.24 17.24
N GLU A 329 16.47 10.40 17.70
CA GLU A 329 16.93 10.84 19.01
C GLU A 329 16.07 10.17 20.07
N ARG A 330 16.70 9.65 21.13
CA ARG A 330 15.94 9.17 22.28
C ARG A 330 15.24 10.39 22.91
N ASN A 331 13.96 10.24 23.25
CA ASN A 331 13.12 11.24 23.97
C ASN A 331 12.59 12.39 23.09
N THR A 332 11.58 12.17 22.26
CA THR A 332 10.95 13.27 21.49
C THR A 332 9.45 13.06 21.30
N ASP A 333 8.64 14.11 21.52
CA ASP A 333 7.19 14.13 21.28
C ASP A 333 6.82 14.94 20.02
N TYR A 334 5.62 14.72 19.48
CA TYR A 334 5.16 15.28 18.20
C TYR A 334 3.81 15.98 18.37
N ILE A 335 3.63 17.16 17.76
CA ILE A 335 2.37 17.92 17.79
C ILE A 335 2.00 18.33 16.36
N CYS A 336 0.83 17.89 15.91
CA CYS A 336 0.38 18.08 14.54
C CYS A 336 -0.80 19.07 14.51
N PHE A 337 -0.85 20.00 13.56
CA PHE A 337 -2.00 20.91 13.40
C PHE A 337 -2.12 21.40 11.95
N THR A 338 -3.35 21.61 11.47
CA THR A 338 -3.63 22.05 10.09
C THR A 338 -4.95 22.81 10.01
N ASP A 339 -4.99 23.87 9.19
CA ASP A 339 -6.22 24.61 8.85
C ASP A 339 -6.95 24.05 7.63
N ASN A 340 -6.34 23.10 6.93
CA ASN A 340 -6.93 22.51 5.73
C ASN A 340 -7.70 21.24 6.07
N ILE A 341 -9.01 21.30 5.83
CA ILE A 341 -9.98 20.26 6.17
C ILE A 341 -9.74 18.93 5.45
N GLY A 342 -9.06 18.97 4.29
CA GLY A 342 -8.78 17.85 3.40
C GLY A 342 -7.42 17.18 3.63
N VAL A 343 -6.62 17.65 4.58
CA VAL A 343 -5.24 17.16 4.78
C VAL A 343 -5.24 15.79 5.49
N CYS A 344 -4.50 14.86 4.92
CA CYS A 344 -4.26 13.51 5.42
C CYS A 344 -2.79 13.35 5.83
N SER A 345 -2.43 12.33 6.64
CA SER A 345 -1.02 12.11 7.07
C SER A 345 -0.03 12.06 5.92
N SER A 346 -0.49 11.56 4.78
CA SER A 346 0.37 11.39 3.62
C SER A 346 0.79 12.75 3.02
N ASP A 347 0.09 13.85 3.29
CA ASP A 347 0.40 15.18 2.73
C ASP A 347 1.31 16.05 3.61
N TRP A 348 1.84 15.51 4.70
CA TRP A 348 2.46 16.30 5.76
C TRP A 348 3.92 16.63 5.44
N GLU A 349 4.32 17.86 5.74
CA GLU A 349 5.73 18.29 5.76
C GLU A 349 6.21 18.32 7.21
N ILE A 350 7.31 17.65 7.51
CA ILE A 350 7.90 17.64 8.85
C ILE A 350 8.77 18.88 9.01
N ILE A 351 8.41 19.76 9.95
CA ILE A 351 9.23 20.90 10.34
C ILE A 351 9.83 20.60 11.73
N GLN A 352 11.13 20.31 11.75
CA GLN A 352 11.86 20.14 13.01
C GLN A 352 12.06 21.51 13.66
N VAL A 353 11.71 21.63 14.93
CA VAL A 353 11.94 22.85 15.70
C VAL A 353 12.62 22.48 17.01
N GLU A 354 13.78 23.06 17.26
CA GLU A 354 14.56 22.87 18.48
C GLU A 354 14.25 24.00 19.48
N ASN A 355 14.20 23.69 20.77
CA ASN A 355 14.07 24.68 21.88
C ASN A 355 12.76 25.50 21.91
N VAL A 356 11.61 24.88 21.66
CA VAL A 356 10.29 25.55 21.72
C VAL A 356 9.65 25.38 23.10
N GLU A 357 9.35 26.49 23.77
CA GLU A 357 8.59 26.49 25.04
C GLU A 357 7.08 26.35 24.76
N GLN A 358 6.29 25.88 25.75
CA GLN A 358 4.84 25.68 25.55
C GLN A 358 4.12 26.98 25.12
N ALA A 359 4.58 28.14 25.61
CA ALA A 359 4.03 29.44 25.27
C ALA A 359 4.21 29.80 23.79
N ASP A 360 5.30 29.34 23.16
CA ASP A 360 5.54 29.54 21.74
C ASP A 360 4.55 28.71 20.91
N ILE A 361 4.30 27.46 21.33
CA ILE A 361 3.33 26.55 20.69
C ILE A 361 1.91 27.12 20.77
N ASP A 362 1.50 27.60 21.93
CA ASP A 362 0.16 28.18 22.11
C ASP A 362 -0.04 29.40 21.20
N THR A 363 1.01 30.23 21.05
CA THR A 363 1.03 31.38 20.12
C THR A 363 0.95 30.93 18.65
N TYR A 364 1.61 29.83 18.28
CA TYR A 364 1.46 29.24 16.95
C TYR A 364 0.03 28.73 16.71
N LEU A 365 -0.55 28.03 17.69
CA LEU A 365 -1.89 27.44 17.60
C LEU A 365 -3.01 28.49 17.56
N GLU A 366 -2.80 29.69 18.09
CA GLU A 366 -3.76 30.80 18.01
C GLU A 366 -4.09 31.23 16.57
N GLY A 367 -3.16 31.02 15.62
CA GLY A 367 -3.35 31.33 14.20
C GLY A 367 -4.24 30.34 13.43
N TYR A 368 -4.54 29.17 14.00
CA TYR A 368 -5.26 28.09 13.32
C TYR A 368 -6.71 28.00 13.79
N GLY A 369 -7.64 28.02 12.82
CA GLY A 369 -9.08 27.97 13.02
C GLY A 369 -9.60 26.58 13.38
N PHE A 370 -8.85 25.53 13.03
CA PHE A 370 -9.13 24.15 13.42
C PHE A 370 -7.87 23.49 14.01
N ARG A 371 -8.03 22.79 15.13
CA ARG A 371 -6.91 22.19 15.87
C ARG A 371 -7.25 20.74 16.18
N TRP A 372 -6.32 19.83 15.89
CA TRP A 372 -6.49 18.41 16.19
C TRP A 372 -5.15 17.80 16.58
N GLU A 373 -5.07 17.25 17.79
CA GLU A 373 -3.86 16.62 18.30
C GLU A 373 -3.85 15.13 17.92
N LEU A 374 -2.86 14.69 17.15
CA LEU A 374 -2.58 13.26 17.00
C LEU A 374 -1.57 12.83 18.05
N GLN A 375 -1.88 11.72 18.73
CA GLN A 375 -0.93 11.09 19.65
C GLN A 375 0.22 10.42 18.87
N PRO A 376 1.41 10.24 19.47
CA PRO A 376 2.56 9.62 18.79
C PRO A 376 2.26 8.25 18.17
N ASN A 377 1.28 7.51 18.71
CA ASN A 377 0.85 6.21 18.23
C ASN A 377 -0.32 6.24 17.23
N GLN A 378 -0.66 7.40 16.67
CA GLN A 378 -1.82 7.59 15.80
C GLN A 378 -1.44 8.05 14.38
N ILE A 379 -2.13 7.52 13.37
CA ILE A 379 -2.00 7.89 11.96
C ILE A 379 -3.33 8.47 11.47
N GLN A 380 -3.26 9.59 10.75
CA GLN A 380 -4.42 10.16 10.07
C GLN A 380 -4.60 9.59 8.66
N MET A 381 -5.69 8.86 8.43
CA MET A 381 -6.08 8.27 7.15
C MET A 381 -7.28 9.03 6.57
N GLY A 382 -7.14 9.66 5.40
CA GLY A 382 -8.19 10.53 4.84
C GLY A 382 -8.29 11.91 5.51
N PRO A 383 -9.27 12.74 5.14
CA PRO A 383 -9.39 14.12 5.59
C PRO A 383 -9.80 14.24 7.08
N LEU A 384 -9.19 15.15 7.84
CA LEU A 384 -9.44 15.34 9.28
C LEU A 384 -10.84 15.86 9.61
N PHE A 385 -11.44 16.66 8.73
CA PHE A 385 -12.61 17.48 9.08
C PHE A 385 -13.84 17.25 8.20
N GLU A 386 -13.77 16.37 7.21
CA GLU A 386 -14.94 15.84 6.50
C GLU A 386 -15.39 14.53 7.17
N ASN A 387 -16.68 14.45 7.55
CA ASN A 387 -17.32 13.25 8.12
C ASN A 387 -16.59 12.61 9.32
N ARG A 388 -16.82 13.14 10.54
CA ARG A 388 -16.46 12.49 11.82
C ARG A 388 -14.97 12.06 11.91
N GLY A 389 -14.05 13.03 11.96
CA GLY A 389 -12.60 12.84 11.95
C GLY A 389 -11.99 11.75 12.87
N GLU A 390 -12.69 11.29 13.91
CA GLU A 390 -12.26 10.14 14.73
C GLU A 390 -12.13 8.83 13.92
N GLU A 391 -12.99 8.59 12.92
CA GLU A 391 -12.97 7.35 12.12
C GLU A 391 -11.73 7.24 11.21
N ASN A 392 -11.09 8.38 10.97
CA ASN A 392 -9.90 8.56 10.16
C ASN A 392 -8.61 8.45 10.98
N ILE A 393 -8.70 8.26 12.30
CA ILE A 393 -7.55 8.09 13.17
C ILE A 393 -7.32 6.61 13.43
N VAL A 394 -6.15 6.12 13.03
CA VAL A 394 -5.72 4.74 13.23
C VAL A 394 -4.69 4.69 14.35
N THR A 395 -4.99 3.96 15.42
CA THR A 395 -4.05 3.77 16.54
C THR A 395 -3.20 2.53 16.28
N ILE A 396 -1.88 2.69 16.35
CA ILE A 396 -0.91 1.61 16.18
C ILE A 396 -0.49 1.06 17.53
N LEU A 397 -0.54 -0.26 17.65
CA LEU A 397 -0.16 -0.99 18.84
C LEU A 397 1.37 -1.12 18.92
N GLY A 398 1.93 -1.00 20.13
CA GLY A 398 3.31 -1.35 20.37
C GLY A 398 3.56 -2.85 20.15
N LEU A 399 4.81 -3.25 19.84
CA LEU A 399 5.14 -4.67 19.60
C LEU A 399 4.74 -5.61 20.74
N ASN A 400 4.79 -5.14 21.98
CA ASN A 400 4.41 -5.93 23.17
C ASN A 400 2.89 -5.93 23.43
N GLU A 401 2.13 -5.09 22.73
CA GLU A 401 0.67 -4.94 22.82
C GLU A 401 -0.04 -5.74 21.72
N LEU A 402 0.71 -6.21 20.72
CA LEU A 402 0.18 -7.03 19.64
C LEU A 402 -0.42 -8.34 20.20
N PRO A 403 -1.66 -8.71 19.79
CA PRO A 403 -2.32 -9.88 20.35
C PRO A 403 -1.68 -11.17 19.84
N LEU A 404 -1.84 -12.25 20.62
CA LEU A 404 -1.44 -13.64 20.35
C LEU A 404 0.07 -13.96 20.34
N VAL A 405 0.93 -12.97 20.07
CA VAL A 405 2.39 -13.18 19.98
C VAL A 405 3.15 -12.16 20.82
N LYS A 406 4.38 -12.53 21.24
CA LYS A 406 5.30 -11.66 21.97
C LYS A 406 6.71 -11.88 21.48
N ILE A 407 7.53 -10.84 21.55
CA ILE A 407 8.96 -10.95 21.25
C ILE A 407 9.72 -11.53 22.45
N ASP A 408 10.48 -12.60 22.23
CA ASP A 408 11.44 -13.12 23.19
C ASP A 408 12.80 -12.44 22.97
N LEU A 409 13.12 -11.46 23.82
CA LEU A 409 14.38 -10.74 23.76
C LEU A 409 15.54 -11.48 24.43
N GLU A 410 15.28 -12.52 25.23
CA GLU A 410 16.34 -13.27 25.91
C GLU A 410 17.12 -14.15 24.93
N ASN A 411 16.43 -14.70 23.92
CA ASN A 411 17.00 -15.54 22.87
C ASN A 411 17.14 -14.83 21.52
N PHE A 412 17.00 -13.50 21.49
CA PHE A 412 17.11 -12.72 20.27
C PHE A 412 18.54 -12.78 19.72
N MET A 413 18.72 -13.40 18.54
CA MET A 413 19.98 -13.44 17.83
C MET A 413 19.97 -12.41 16.69
N PRO A 414 20.78 -11.33 16.76
CA PRO A 414 20.84 -10.33 15.69
C PRO A 414 21.22 -10.94 14.34
N THR A 415 20.58 -10.49 13.27
CA THR A 415 20.99 -10.77 11.89
C THR A 415 21.88 -9.69 11.30
N SER A 416 22.14 -8.61 12.05
CA SER A 416 23.07 -7.54 11.68
C SER A 416 24.25 -7.40 12.63
N ASP A 417 25.34 -6.80 12.13
CA ASP A 417 26.42 -6.28 12.97
C ASP A 417 26.04 -4.95 13.66
N HIS A 418 26.97 -4.41 14.43
CA HIS A 418 26.78 -3.16 15.17
C HIS A 418 26.71 -1.91 14.28
N GLU A 419 27.13 -2.02 13.02
CA GLU A 419 27.02 -0.96 12.01
C GLU A 419 25.71 -1.07 11.21
N GLY A 420 24.92 -2.13 11.43
CA GLY A 420 23.65 -2.39 10.77
C GLY A 420 23.75 -3.22 9.49
N ASN A 421 24.94 -3.76 9.16
CA ASN A 421 25.11 -4.60 7.97
C ASN A 421 24.59 -6.01 8.23
N TYR A 422 23.85 -6.60 7.28
CA TYR A 422 23.36 -7.98 7.39
C TYR A 422 24.54 -8.98 7.41
N LEU A 423 24.48 -9.94 8.33
CA LEU A 423 25.52 -10.95 8.51
C LEU A 423 25.30 -12.13 7.56
N TYR A 424 26.18 -12.28 6.57
CA TYR A 424 26.19 -13.44 5.68
C TYR A 424 27.61 -13.87 5.30
N ARG A 425 27.73 -15.13 4.86
CA ARG A 425 29.00 -15.70 4.38
C ARG A 425 29.10 -15.48 2.87
N LYS A 426 30.20 -14.88 2.41
CA LYS A 426 30.46 -14.73 0.97
C LYS A 426 30.53 -16.07 0.25
N ASN A 427 29.98 -16.12 -0.97
CA ASN A 427 29.97 -17.33 -1.78
C ASN A 427 31.35 -17.65 -2.38
N PRO A 428 31.68 -18.93 -2.57
CA PRO A 428 32.95 -19.34 -3.13
C PRO A 428 33.10 -18.92 -4.60
N ILE A 429 34.31 -18.47 -4.95
CA ILE A 429 34.72 -18.18 -6.32
C ILE A 429 35.33 -19.44 -6.94
N TYR A 430 34.79 -19.88 -8.07
CA TYR A 430 35.32 -21.01 -8.82
C TYR A 430 36.16 -20.52 -9.99
N ASN A 431 37.39 -21.03 -10.10
CA ASN A 431 38.34 -20.61 -11.13
C ASN A 431 38.45 -21.60 -12.31
N LYS A 432 37.72 -22.72 -12.27
CA LYS A 432 37.83 -23.82 -13.25
C LYS A 432 36.45 -24.45 -13.49
N GLY A 433 35.87 -24.19 -14.66
CA GLY A 433 34.55 -24.70 -15.03
C GLY A 433 34.00 -24.07 -16.31
N LYS A 434 33.06 -24.75 -16.95
CA LYS A 434 32.47 -24.39 -18.26
C LYS A 434 31.74 -23.03 -18.24
N TYR A 435 31.20 -22.62 -17.08
CA TYR A 435 30.33 -21.45 -16.95
C TYR A 435 30.94 -20.40 -16.01
N LYS A 436 31.76 -19.49 -16.55
CA LYS A 436 32.52 -18.47 -15.78
C LYS A 436 33.27 -19.07 -14.59
N GLY A 437 33.92 -20.22 -14.80
CA GLY A 437 34.68 -20.91 -13.77
C GLY A 437 33.85 -21.89 -12.93
N ARG A 438 32.51 -21.90 -13.01
CA ARG A 438 31.64 -22.89 -12.36
C ARG A 438 31.36 -24.10 -13.27
N PRO A 439 31.21 -25.33 -12.72
CA PRO A 439 31.07 -26.54 -13.51
C PRO A 439 29.69 -26.74 -14.14
N LEU A 440 28.63 -26.19 -13.56
CA LEU A 440 27.25 -26.31 -14.03
C LEU A 440 26.66 -24.95 -14.39
N LEU A 441 25.60 -24.94 -15.19
CA LEU A 441 24.85 -23.73 -15.53
C LEU A 441 23.91 -23.33 -14.40
N LEU A 442 23.15 -24.28 -13.85
CA LEU A 442 22.08 -24.02 -12.90
C LEU A 442 22.16 -24.94 -11.67
N THR A 443 21.99 -24.39 -10.48
CA THR A 443 21.64 -25.15 -9.27
C THR A 443 20.20 -24.84 -8.92
N ILE A 444 19.35 -25.87 -8.86
CA ILE A 444 17.99 -25.76 -8.32
C ILE A 444 18.05 -26.12 -6.84
N GLY A 445 17.85 -25.13 -5.98
CA GLY A 445 17.89 -25.25 -4.53
C GLY A 445 16.49 -25.38 -3.93
N VAL A 446 16.26 -26.46 -3.18
CA VAL A 446 14.99 -26.75 -2.52
C VAL A 446 15.22 -26.87 -1.01
N PRO A 447 14.82 -25.90 -0.19
CA PRO A 447 14.77 -26.09 1.26
C PRO A 447 13.64 -27.06 1.60
N VAL A 448 13.89 -28.02 2.49
CA VAL A 448 12.95 -29.11 2.76
C VAL A 448 12.73 -29.35 4.24
N SER A 449 11.46 -29.52 4.65
CA SER A 449 11.07 -29.83 6.04
C SER A 449 9.79 -30.69 6.16
N ASN A 450 9.90 -32.02 6.19
CA ASN A 450 8.77 -32.96 6.34
C ASN A 450 7.60 -32.70 5.36
N GLN A 451 7.87 -32.73 4.05
CA GLN A 451 6.90 -32.42 3.00
C GLN A 451 6.61 -33.59 2.08
N ILE A 452 6.44 -34.79 2.64
CA ILE A 452 6.19 -36.01 1.87
C ILE A 452 4.95 -35.92 0.96
N GLY A 453 3.96 -35.10 1.34
CA GLY A 453 2.71 -34.92 0.59
C GLY A 453 2.85 -34.14 -0.73
N THR A 454 3.85 -33.27 -0.86
CA THR A 454 3.99 -32.35 -2.01
C THR A 454 5.31 -32.55 -2.76
N ILE A 455 6.39 -32.97 -2.10
CA ILE A 455 7.74 -32.99 -2.65
C ILE A 455 7.85 -33.77 -3.97
N GLY A 456 7.17 -34.92 -4.09
CA GLY A 456 7.21 -35.72 -5.32
C GLY A 456 6.62 -34.98 -6.52
N ARG A 457 5.54 -34.21 -6.29
CA ARG A 457 4.90 -33.38 -7.32
C ARG A 457 5.82 -32.22 -7.73
N CYS A 458 6.37 -31.50 -6.76
CA CYS A 458 7.38 -30.44 -6.97
C CYS A 458 8.52 -30.93 -7.87
N LEU A 459 9.20 -32.01 -7.43
CA LEU A 459 10.37 -32.55 -8.12
C LEU A 459 10.04 -33.09 -9.52
N SER A 460 8.87 -33.72 -9.71
CA SER A 460 8.44 -34.19 -11.02
C SER A 460 8.26 -33.06 -12.04
N LYS A 461 7.83 -31.87 -11.60
CA LYS A 461 7.56 -30.72 -12.47
C LYS A 461 8.80 -29.91 -12.81
N ILE A 462 9.85 -29.95 -11.98
CA ILE A 462 11.16 -29.36 -12.31
C ILE A 462 12.10 -30.32 -13.05
N LYS A 463 11.78 -31.62 -13.10
CA LYS A 463 12.60 -32.63 -13.78
C LYS A 463 12.98 -32.27 -15.24
N PRO A 464 12.11 -31.66 -16.06
CA PRO A 464 12.51 -31.22 -17.40
C PRO A 464 13.67 -30.21 -17.42
N LEU A 465 13.83 -29.39 -16.37
CA LEU A 465 15.00 -28.50 -16.23
C LEU A 465 16.29 -29.29 -15.96
N LEU A 466 16.21 -30.32 -15.11
CA LEU A 466 17.35 -31.19 -14.80
C LEU A 466 17.79 -32.01 -16.02
N ASP A 467 16.84 -32.47 -16.83
CA ASP A 467 17.12 -33.28 -18.02
C ASP A 467 17.57 -32.40 -19.21
N GLY A 468 17.11 -31.14 -19.27
CA GLY A 468 17.32 -30.25 -20.41
C GLY A 468 18.47 -29.25 -20.30
N LEU A 469 19.12 -29.13 -19.14
CA LEU A 469 20.20 -28.17 -18.85
C LEU A 469 21.38 -28.85 -18.12
N ASP A 470 22.57 -28.22 -18.16
CA ASP A 470 23.67 -28.58 -17.27
C ASP A 470 23.33 -28.12 -15.83
N ALA A 471 22.48 -28.88 -15.15
CA ALA A 471 21.89 -28.50 -13.86
C ALA A 471 22.12 -29.55 -12.75
N GLU A 472 22.07 -29.12 -11.49
CA GLU A 472 21.96 -30.01 -10.32
C GLU A 472 20.72 -29.68 -9.47
N LEU A 473 20.24 -30.69 -8.74
CA LEU A 473 19.26 -30.54 -7.67
C LEU A 473 19.99 -30.57 -6.32
N LEU A 474 19.88 -29.47 -5.55
CA LEU A 474 20.45 -29.32 -4.22
C LEU A 474 19.32 -29.16 -3.20
N VAL A 475 19.20 -30.11 -2.29
CA VAL A 475 18.22 -30.07 -1.21
C VAL A 475 18.89 -29.66 0.09
N VAL A 476 18.37 -28.64 0.74
CA VAL A 476 18.81 -28.22 2.08
C VAL A 476 17.78 -28.72 3.08
N ASP A 477 18.09 -29.82 3.77
CA ASP A 477 17.20 -30.47 4.73
C ASP A 477 17.34 -29.83 6.12
N THR A 478 16.21 -29.43 6.70
CA THR A 478 16.15 -28.79 8.02
C THR A 478 15.92 -29.75 9.17
N GLY A 479 15.86 -31.06 8.88
CA GLY A 479 15.74 -32.13 9.87
C GLY A 479 14.55 -33.06 9.62
N SER A 480 14.27 -33.40 8.36
CA SER A 480 13.12 -34.23 7.99
C SER A 480 13.23 -35.66 8.51
N THR A 481 12.08 -36.26 8.88
CA THR A 481 11.98 -37.61 9.48
C THR A 481 10.88 -38.48 8.86
N ASP A 482 10.14 -37.96 7.89
CA ASP A 482 8.93 -38.56 7.31
C ASP A 482 9.17 -39.31 5.97
N GLY A 483 10.43 -39.46 5.55
CA GLY A 483 10.79 -40.06 4.27
C GLY A 483 11.01 -39.06 3.13
N THR A 484 10.85 -37.75 3.37
CA THR A 484 11.01 -36.71 2.33
C THR A 484 12.41 -36.73 1.70
N VAL A 485 13.46 -36.94 2.50
CA VAL A 485 14.85 -36.97 2.01
C VAL A 485 15.10 -38.15 1.07
N GLU A 486 14.48 -39.30 1.31
CA GLU A 486 14.57 -40.49 0.47
C GLU A 486 13.95 -40.23 -0.91
N VAL A 487 12.80 -39.54 -0.95
CA VAL A 487 12.17 -39.11 -2.21
C VAL A 487 13.11 -38.16 -2.96
N CYS A 488 13.65 -37.14 -2.30
CA CYS A 488 14.62 -36.22 -2.90
C CYS A 488 15.82 -36.95 -3.51
N LYS A 489 16.42 -37.91 -2.79
CA LYS A 489 17.54 -38.73 -3.28
C LYS A 489 17.16 -39.54 -4.52
N SER A 490 15.91 -40.02 -4.63
CA SER A 490 15.44 -40.77 -5.81
C SER A 490 15.43 -39.93 -7.10
N TYR A 491 15.34 -38.60 -6.98
CA TYR A 491 15.48 -37.64 -8.09
C TYR A 491 16.93 -37.21 -8.34
N GLY A 492 17.90 -37.82 -7.65
CA GLY A 492 19.33 -37.49 -7.79
C GLY A 492 19.76 -36.26 -6.99
N ALA A 493 18.98 -35.83 -5.99
CA ALA A 493 19.31 -34.67 -5.17
C ALA A 493 20.60 -34.89 -4.35
N ARG A 494 21.44 -33.86 -4.31
CA ARG A 494 22.50 -33.74 -3.32
C ARG A 494 21.92 -33.11 -2.06
N ILE A 495 22.16 -33.71 -0.90
CA ILE A 495 21.60 -33.27 0.38
C ILE A 495 22.65 -32.49 1.18
N VAL A 496 22.26 -31.32 1.69
CA VAL A 496 22.98 -30.53 2.69
C VAL A 496 22.10 -30.44 3.93
N SER A 497 22.63 -30.76 5.10
CA SER A 497 21.88 -30.66 6.35
C SER A 497 22.13 -29.31 7.02
N LYS A 498 21.05 -28.60 7.37
CA LYS A 498 21.07 -27.32 8.09
C LYS A 498 19.85 -27.27 9.02
N PRO A 499 19.99 -27.61 10.32
CA PRO A 499 18.87 -27.63 11.25
C PRO A 499 18.07 -26.32 11.25
N TRP A 500 16.74 -26.42 11.38
CA TRP A 500 15.87 -25.25 11.50
C TRP A 500 16.30 -24.34 12.64
N CYS A 501 16.36 -23.03 12.38
CA CYS A 501 16.87 -22.02 13.30
C CYS A 501 16.04 -20.73 13.27
N ASP A 502 14.74 -20.86 12.96
CA ASP A 502 13.81 -19.72 12.81
C ASP A 502 14.31 -18.67 11.79
N ASN A 503 15.15 -19.08 10.84
CA ASN A 503 15.74 -18.22 9.82
C ASN A 503 15.90 -18.98 8.49
N MET A 504 14.94 -18.77 7.60
CA MET A 504 14.88 -19.30 6.24
C MET A 504 16.03 -18.78 5.37
N SER A 505 16.40 -17.50 5.49
CA SER A 505 17.54 -16.95 4.75
C SER A 505 18.82 -17.73 5.02
N LEU A 506 19.10 -18.13 6.27
CA LEU A 506 20.27 -18.94 6.60
C LEU A 506 20.22 -20.33 5.94
N VAL A 507 19.05 -20.93 5.80
CA VAL A 507 18.87 -22.22 5.12
C VAL A 507 19.10 -22.06 3.62
N ARG A 508 18.52 -21.04 2.97
CA ARG A 508 18.74 -20.78 1.53
C ARG A 508 20.18 -20.38 1.23
N ASN A 509 20.79 -19.56 2.09
CA ASN A 509 22.19 -19.13 1.97
C ASN A 509 23.16 -20.31 2.10
N GLU A 510 22.84 -21.32 2.92
CA GLU A 510 23.60 -22.57 2.93
C GLU A 510 23.51 -23.27 1.55
N GLY A 511 22.32 -23.27 0.94
CA GLY A 511 22.11 -23.75 -0.43
C GLY A 511 22.98 -23.02 -1.47
N ILE A 512 22.95 -21.68 -1.49
CA ILE A 512 23.77 -20.88 -2.43
C ILE A 512 25.26 -21.15 -2.22
N PHE A 513 25.72 -21.22 -0.98
CA PHE A 513 27.13 -21.45 -0.68
C PHE A 513 27.64 -22.78 -1.26
N HIS A 514 26.83 -23.83 -1.20
CA HIS A 514 27.15 -25.16 -1.73
C HIS A 514 26.79 -25.34 -3.20
N ALA A 515 26.20 -24.35 -3.85
CA ALA A 515 25.77 -24.43 -5.25
C ALA A 515 26.97 -24.50 -6.21
N LYS A 516 26.86 -25.35 -7.24
CA LYS A 516 27.85 -25.53 -8.31
C LYS A 516 27.44 -24.89 -9.63
N GLY A 517 26.20 -24.44 -9.76
CA GLY A 517 25.67 -23.72 -10.91
C GLY A 517 26.17 -22.27 -10.96
N LEU A 518 26.30 -21.71 -12.16
CA LEU A 518 26.49 -20.28 -12.38
C LEU A 518 25.27 -19.47 -11.91
N TRP A 519 24.07 -20.00 -12.15
CA TRP A 519 22.81 -19.48 -11.64
C TRP A 519 22.29 -20.35 -10.50
N TYR A 520 21.59 -19.71 -9.57
CA TYR A 520 20.81 -20.36 -8.53
C TYR A 520 19.33 -20.10 -8.78
N MET A 521 18.51 -21.14 -8.68
CA MET A 521 17.04 -21.05 -8.68
C MET A 521 16.55 -21.66 -7.38
N SER A 522 15.83 -20.88 -6.58
CA SER A 522 15.16 -21.38 -5.39
C SER A 522 13.69 -21.70 -5.70
N ILE A 523 13.20 -22.81 -5.20
CA ILE A 523 11.78 -23.20 -5.25
C ILE A 523 11.41 -23.83 -3.91
N ASP A 524 10.20 -23.59 -3.43
CA ASP A 524 9.74 -24.14 -2.17
C ASP A 524 9.22 -25.58 -2.37
N ASP A 525 9.27 -26.40 -1.31
CA ASP A 525 8.97 -27.83 -1.36
C ASP A 525 7.47 -28.17 -1.49
N ASP A 526 6.62 -27.14 -1.46
CA ASP A 526 5.19 -27.16 -1.72
C ASP A 526 4.78 -26.40 -3.00
N GLU A 527 5.75 -26.02 -3.84
CA GLU A 527 5.52 -25.36 -5.13
C GLU A 527 5.73 -26.32 -6.32
N TRP A 528 4.97 -26.14 -7.40
CA TRP A 528 5.24 -26.83 -8.66
C TRP A 528 4.83 -26.03 -9.88
N PHE A 529 5.65 -26.06 -10.92
CA PHE A 529 5.35 -25.40 -12.19
C PHE A 529 4.23 -26.10 -12.96
N GLU A 530 3.38 -25.30 -13.62
CA GLU A 530 2.49 -25.82 -14.64
C GLU A 530 3.34 -26.33 -15.83
N ASP A 531 4.20 -25.45 -16.34
CA ASP A 531 5.25 -25.71 -17.33
C ASP A 531 6.55 -24.94 -17.00
N VAL A 532 7.67 -25.38 -17.58
CA VAL A 532 9.00 -24.77 -17.40
C VAL A 532 9.62 -24.32 -18.72
N ASP A 533 8.83 -24.21 -19.79
CA ASP A 533 9.33 -24.02 -21.15
C ASP A 533 10.02 -22.67 -21.32
N ASP A 534 9.50 -21.63 -20.69
CA ASP A 534 10.09 -20.30 -20.74
C ASP A 534 11.45 -20.26 -20.01
N ILE A 535 11.55 -20.97 -18.88
CA ILE A 535 12.79 -21.13 -18.12
C ILE A 535 13.83 -21.89 -18.96
N LEU A 536 13.44 -22.98 -19.64
CA LEU A 536 14.32 -23.71 -20.55
C LEU A 536 14.82 -22.80 -21.68
N GLN A 537 13.94 -22.04 -22.32
CA GLN A 537 14.30 -21.15 -23.41
C GLN A 537 15.22 -20.02 -22.96
N PHE A 538 14.99 -19.45 -21.78
CA PHE A 538 15.84 -18.42 -21.18
C PHE A 538 17.32 -18.85 -21.11
N PHE A 539 17.57 -20.11 -20.72
CA PHE A 539 18.92 -20.68 -20.68
C PHE A 539 19.42 -21.16 -22.04
N GLN A 540 18.63 -21.95 -22.78
CA GLN A 540 19.06 -22.59 -24.02
C GLN A 540 19.32 -21.59 -25.15
N LYS A 541 18.53 -20.52 -25.25
CA LYS A 541 18.73 -19.43 -26.22
C LYS A 541 19.82 -18.44 -25.80
N GLY A 542 20.40 -18.60 -24.60
CA GLY A 542 21.44 -17.72 -24.08
C GLY A 542 20.94 -16.35 -23.63
N ILE A 543 19.63 -16.17 -23.44
CA ILE A 543 19.03 -14.89 -23.02
C ILE A 543 19.58 -14.46 -21.66
N TYR A 544 19.77 -15.42 -20.74
CA TYR A 544 20.33 -15.21 -19.41
C TYR A 544 21.65 -14.42 -19.37
N LYS A 545 22.43 -14.40 -20.45
CA LYS A 545 23.72 -13.69 -20.49
C LYS A 545 23.59 -12.16 -20.41
N ASN A 546 22.40 -11.63 -20.68
CA ASN A 546 22.12 -10.19 -20.65
C ASN A 546 21.54 -9.72 -19.31
N TYR A 547 21.28 -10.65 -18.40
CA TYR A 547 20.60 -10.44 -17.12
C TYR A 547 21.44 -11.03 -15.99
N ASN A 548 21.19 -10.59 -14.76
CA ASN A 548 21.78 -11.17 -13.55
C ASN A 548 20.72 -11.69 -12.57
N MET A 549 19.45 -11.53 -12.93
CA MET A 549 18.30 -11.96 -12.16
C MET A 549 17.17 -12.40 -13.10
N ALA A 550 16.31 -13.28 -12.61
CA ALA A 550 15.04 -13.60 -13.26
C ALA A 550 13.94 -13.83 -12.22
N THR A 551 12.70 -13.53 -12.60
CA THR A 551 11.50 -13.79 -11.80
C THR A 551 10.60 -14.75 -12.56
N TYR A 552 9.82 -15.55 -11.83
CA TYR A 552 8.71 -16.32 -12.39
C TYR A 552 7.43 -16.01 -11.60
N ILE A 553 6.28 -16.41 -12.12
CA ILE A 553 5.01 -16.15 -11.46
C ILE A 553 4.79 -17.21 -10.37
N GLN A 554 4.59 -16.78 -9.13
CA GLN A 554 4.09 -17.62 -8.05
C GLN A 554 2.58 -17.36 -7.93
N ARG A 555 1.76 -18.37 -8.23
CA ARG A 555 0.30 -18.31 -8.10
C ARG A 555 -0.11 -18.77 -6.71
N ASN A 556 -0.42 -17.81 -5.86
CA ASN A 556 -0.76 -17.99 -4.46
C ASN A 556 -2.26 -18.26 -4.29
N TYR A 557 -2.64 -19.51 -4.04
CA TYR A 557 -4.03 -19.89 -3.83
C TYR A 557 -4.51 -19.58 -2.41
N ARG A 558 -5.75 -19.12 -2.28
CA ARG A 558 -6.45 -18.82 -1.01
C ARG A 558 -7.42 -19.93 -0.60
N ASP A 559 -7.82 -20.79 -1.53
CA ASP A 559 -8.68 -21.94 -1.25
C ASP A 559 -8.10 -23.23 -1.83
N SER A 560 -8.52 -24.35 -1.25
CA SER A 560 -8.10 -25.69 -1.65
C SER A 560 -8.60 -26.09 -3.05
N GLU A 561 -9.64 -25.43 -3.56
CA GLU A 561 -10.24 -25.71 -4.86
C GLU A 561 -9.50 -25.02 -6.01
N GLY A 562 -8.61 -24.07 -5.69
CA GLY A 562 -7.84 -23.29 -6.64
C GLY A 562 -8.64 -22.16 -7.33
N LYS A 563 -9.75 -21.72 -6.75
CA LYS A 563 -10.66 -20.72 -7.36
C LYS A 563 -10.18 -19.29 -7.14
N ILE A 564 -9.67 -18.99 -5.95
CA ILE A 564 -9.19 -17.67 -5.55
C ILE A 564 -7.67 -17.70 -5.47
N PHE A 565 -7.01 -16.81 -6.20
CA PHE A 565 -5.56 -16.72 -6.20
C PHE A 565 -5.06 -15.29 -6.43
N GLU A 566 -3.78 -15.09 -6.13
CA GLU A 566 -3.02 -13.88 -6.45
C GLU A 566 -1.69 -14.27 -7.10
N ASP A 567 -1.36 -13.64 -8.23
CA ASP A 567 -0.13 -13.91 -8.95
C ASP A 567 0.96 -12.91 -8.56
N HIS A 568 2.15 -13.41 -8.27
CA HIS A 568 3.28 -12.60 -7.82
C HIS A 568 4.54 -12.97 -8.59
N HIS A 569 5.20 -12.00 -9.21
CA HIS A 569 6.55 -12.24 -9.73
C HIS A 569 7.53 -12.38 -8.58
N THR A 570 7.99 -13.62 -8.34
CA THR A 570 8.91 -13.92 -7.26
C THR A 570 10.35 -13.91 -7.76
N THR A 571 11.19 -13.13 -7.07
CA THR A 571 12.63 -13.06 -7.35
C THR A 571 13.32 -14.24 -6.69
N ARG A 572 13.41 -15.35 -7.43
CA ARG A 572 14.01 -16.60 -6.94
C ARG A 572 15.15 -17.13 -7.81
N MET A 573 15.52 -16.41 -8.88
CA MET A 573 16.60 -16.81 -9.78
C MET A 573 17.65 -15.69 -9.92
N ALA A 574 18.93 -16.01 -9.72
CA ALA A 574 20.02 -15.04 -9.85
C ALA A 574 21.35 -15.69 -10.26
N GLU A 575 22.21 -14.91 -10.92
CA GLU A 575 23.62 -15.28 -11.12
C GLU A 575 24.36 -15.22 -9.79
N ILE A 576 25.12 -16.27 -9.44
CA ILE A 576 25.82 -16.36 -8.17
C ILE A 576 27.10 -15.51 -8.18
N THR A 577 27.09 -14.43 -7.40
CA THR A 577 28.26 -13.59 -7.09
C THR A 577 28.76 -13.88 -5.67
N PRO A 578 29.98 -13.44 -5.28
CA PRO A 578 30.46 -13.59 -3.91
C PRO A 578 29.53 -12.94 -2.88
N GLU A 579 28.82 -11.88 -3.26
CA GLU A 579 27.92 -11.11 -2.40
C GLU A 579 26.43 -11.50 -2.52
N LEU A 580 26.04 -12.44 -3.40
CA LEU A 580 24.64 -12.89 -3.53
C LEU A 580 24.17 -13.57 -2.23
N HIS A 581 23.07 -13.13 -1.64
CA HIS A 581 22.50 -13.78 -0.46
C HIS A 581 21.00 -13.49 -0.32
N PHE A 582 20.32 -14.23 0.54
CA PHE A 582 18.98 -13.95 1.04
C PHE A 582 19.05 -13.17 2.35
N GLU A 583 18.16 -12.19 2.52
CA GLU A 583 17.92 -11.46 3.76
C GLU A 583 16.48 -11.59 4.26
N GLY A 584 16.29 -11.66 5.59
CA GLY A 584 15.01 -11.79 6.30
C GLY A 584 14.82 -13.17 6.92
N ARG A 585 14.41 -13.25 8.19
CA ARG A 585 14.26 -14.56 8.88
C ARG A 585 13.18 -15.40 8.21
N ILE A 586 12.06 -14.80 7.82
CA ILE A 586 11.09 -15.38 6.90
C ILE A 586 10.64 -14.30 5.90
N HIS A 587 9.90 -14.69 4.85
CA HIS A 587 9.57 -13.79 3.74
C HIS A 587 10.84 -13.14 3.15
N ASP A 588 11.86 -13.98 3.00
CA ASP A 588 13.21 -13.61 2.58
C ASP A 588 13.27 -13.10 1.13
N ALA A 589 14.27 -12.27 0.83
CA ALA A 589 14.48 -11.70 -0.50
C ALA A 589 15.94 -11.87 -0.92
N ILE A 590 16.16 -12.13 -2.21
CA ILE A 590 17.50 -12.16 -2.80
C ILE A 590 18.06 -10.73 -2.87
N ILE A 591 19.26 -10.55 -2.35
CA ILE A 591 20.04 -9.31 -2.40
C ILE A 591 21.17 -9.45 -3.41
N ILE A 592 21.22 -8.50 -4.34
CA ILE A 592 22.24 -8.39 -5.38
C ILE A 592 22.86 -7.00 -5.31
N HIS A 593 24.19 -6.93 -5.27
CA HIS A 593 24.91 -5.65 -5.32
C HIS A 593 25.21 -5.23 -6.77
N GLY A 594 25.04 -3.94 -7.06
CA GLY A 594 25.31 -3.34 -8.38
C GLY A 594 24.07 -3.22 -9.27
N ASN A 595 24.27 -3.03 -10.58
CA ASN A 595 23.17 -2.82 -11.53
C ASN A 595 22.32 -4.08 -11.71
N MET A 596 21.08 -4.04 -11.24
CA MET A 596 20.12 -5.13 -11.41
C MET A 596 19.52 -5.14 -12.81
N LYS A 597 19.54 -6.30 -13.47
CA LYS A 597 18.91 -6.57 -14.76
C LYS A 597 18.10 -7.85 -14.63
N SER A 598 16.80 -7.70 -14.47
CA SER A 598 15.86 -8.81 -14.31
C SER A 598 15.20 -9.20 -15.63
N TYR A 599 15.02 -10.50 -15.85
CA TYR A 599 14.13 -11.04 -16.87
C TYR A 599 12.84 -11.58 -16.24
N MET A 600 11.68 -11.18 -16.76
CA MET A 600 10.37 -11.59 -16.23
C MET A 600 9.87 -12.80 -17.02
N LEU A 601 9.90 -13.98 -16.40
CA LEU A 601 9.42 -15.23 -16.99
C LEU A 601 7.91 -15.37 -16.85
N ARG A 602 7.26 -16.01 -17.83
CA ARG A 602 5.81 -16.27 -17.86
C ARG A 602 5.42 -17.61 -17.25
N SER A 603 6.35 -18.54 -17.09
CA SER A 603 6.08 -19.79 -16.38
C SER A 603 5.61 -19.48 -14.97
N TYR A 604 4.57 -20.19 -14.52
CA TYR A 604 4.00 -20.01 -13.19
C TYR A 604 4.07 -21.29 -12.35
N ALA A 605 4.40 -21.11 -11.08
CA ALA A 605 4.39 -22.15 -10.06
C ALA A 605 3.11 -22.03 -9.21
N HIS A 606 2.40 -23.13 -9.05
CA HIS A 606 1.29 -23.25 -8.12
C HIS A 606 1.84 -23.26 -6.69
N HIS A 607 1.29 -22.42 -5.82
CA HIS A 607 1.68 -22.33 -4.42
C HIS A 607 0.43 -22.34 -3.53
N TYR A 608 0.29 -23.41 -2.74
CA TYR A 608 -0.85 -23.64 -1.85
C TYR A 608 -0.55 -23.26 -0.39
N GLY A 609 0.62 -22.69 -0.12
CA GLY A 609 1.01 -22.28 1.23
C GLY A 609 0.08 -21.21 1.84
N PHE A 610 -0.73 -20.52 1.05
CA PHE A 610 -1.66 -19.47 1.51
C PHE A 610 -3.12 -19.92 1.62
N VAL A 611 -3.40 -21.21 1.45
CA VAL A 611 -4.76 -21.73 1.62
C VAL A 611 -5.22 -21.59 3.07
N ASN A 612 -6.40 -21.01 3.24
CA ASN A 612 -6.97 -20.65 4.53
C ASN A 612 -8.32 -21.32 4.83
N ASP A 613 -8.56 -22.49 4.25
CA ASP A 613 -9.75 -23.33 4.47
C ASP A 613 -9.76 -24.06 5.83
N ARG A 614 -8.62 -24.10 6.55
CA ARG A 614 -8.44 -24.79 7.84
C ARG A 614 -7.98 -23.82 8.94
N PRO A 615 -8.90 -23.23 9.71
CA PRO A 615 -8.59 -22.15 10.66
C PRO A 615 -7.52 -22.49 11.71
N GLU A 616 -7.50 -23.71 12.24
CA GLU A 616 -6.50 -24.12 13.24
C GLU A 616 -5.08 -24.15 12.66
N GLN A 617 -4.91 -24.67 11.45
CA GLN A 617 -3.61 -24.71 10.76
C GLN A 617 -3.13 -23.29 10.40
N VAL A 618 -4.06 -22.42 9.99
CA VAL A 618 -3.77 -21.00 9.73
C VAL A 618 -3.27 -20.31 11.00
N LYS A 619 -3.91 -20.58 12.15
CA LYS A 619 -3.53 -20.00 13.44
C LYS A 619 -2.16 -20.48 13.93
N GLU A 620 -1.86 -21.77 13.81
CA GLU A 620 -0.53 -22.32 14.15
C GLU A 620 0.56 -21.70 13.28
N LYS A 621 0.32 -21.62 11.96
CA LYS A 621 1.22 -20.98 11.01
C LYS A 621 1.43 -19.50 11.35
N PHE A 622 0.35 -18.77 11.65
CA PHE A 622 0.39 -17.39 12.09
C PHE A 622 1.27 -17.22 13.33
N ILE A 623 1.05 -18.00 14.39
CA ILE A 623 1.81 -17.87 15.65
C ILE A 623 3.31 -18.03 15.36
N ARG A 624 3.69 -19.06 14.60
CA ARG A 624 5.08 -19.29 14.20
C ARG A 624 5.64 -18.11 13.39
N ASN A 625 4.95 -17.73 12.31
CA ASN A 625 5.44 -16.72 11.38
C ASN A 625 5.52 -15.33 12.04
N ALA A 626 4.46 -14.89 12.72
CA ALA A 626 4.41 -13.61 13.39
C ALA A 626 5.46 -13.51 14.51
N THR A 627 5.69 -14.58 15.28
CA THR A 627 6.76 -14.58 16.30
C THR A 627 8.14 -14.33 15.70
N ILE A 628 8.43 -14.91 14.54
CA ILE A 628 9.71 -14.70 13.83
C ILE A 628 9.76 -13.28 13.21
N LEU A 629 8.70 -12.85 12.55
CA LEU A 629 8.61 -11.52 11.95
C LEU A 629 8.71 -10.39 12.97
N LEU A 630 8.21 -10.58 14.19
CA LEU A 630 8.37 -9.60 15.27
C LEU A 630 9.85 -9.32 15.56
N GLN A 631 10.73 -10.30 15.42
CA GLN A 631 12.18 -10.11 15.58
C GLN A 631 12.75 -9.26 14.44
N ASP A 632 12.34 -9.52 13.19
CA ASP A 632 12.75 -8.73 12.03
C ASP A 632 12.23 -7.29 12.10
N VAL A 633 10.96 -7.09 12.50
CA VAL A 633 10.37 -5.75 12.68
C VAL A 633 11.02 -5.01 13.86
N TYR A 634 11.41 -5.72 14.92
CA TYR A 634 12.15 -5.14 16.04
C TYR A 634 13.56 -4.69 15.65
N GLU A 635 14.28 -5.51 14.88
CA GLU A 635 15.64 -5.24 14.41
C GLU A 635 15.67 -4.17 13.30
N TYR A 636 14.72 -4.25 12.36
CA TYR A 636 14.60 -3.39 11.18
C TYR A 636 13.22 -2.71 11.11
N PRO A 637 12.93 -1.77 12.03
CA PRO A 637 11.62 -1.14 12.20
C PRO A 637 11.17 -0.23 11.04
N LYS A 638 12.10 0.10 10.13
CA LYS A 638 11.84 0.92 8.94
C LYS A 638 11.77 0.09 7.66
N ASP A 639 12.08 -1.20 7.73
CA ASP A 639 11.98 -2.07 6.56
C ASP A 639 10.50 -2.38 6.30
N LEU A 640 9.97 -1.71 5.26
CA LEU A 640 8.58 -1.82 4.82
C LEU A 640 8.17 -3.25 4.48
N ARG A 641 9.12 -4.13 4.10
CA ARG A 641 8.82 -5.53 3.83
C ARG A 641 8.39 -6.24 5.10
N TYR A 642 9.12 -6.12 6.20
CA TYR A 642 8.79 -6.87 7.41
C TYR A 642 7.50 -6.37 8.06
N LEU A 643 7.28 -5.05 8.06
CA LEU A 643 6.02 -4.45 8.52
C LEU A 643 4.83 -4.93 7.68
N PHE A 644 4.95 -4.89 6.35
CA PHE A 644 3.92 -5.41 5.44
C PHE A 644 3.62 -6.88 5.71
N GLN A 645 4.66 -7.71 5.88
CA GLN A 645 4.47 -9.14 6.09
C GLN A 645 3.82 -9.43 7.45
N LEU A 646 4.18 -8.70 8.50
CA LEU A 646 3.52 -8.82 9.81
C LEU A 646 2.03 -8.44 9.70
N ALA A 647 1.70 -7.36 8.99
CA ALA A 647 0.32 -6.96 8.73
C ALA A 647 -0.45 -8.05 7.96
N ASN A 648 0.18 -8.65 6.95
CA ASN A 648 -0.40 -9.73 6.15
C ASN A 648 -0.65 -11.01 6.97
N GLU A 649 0.22 -11.38 7.92
CA GLU A 649 -0.02 -12.50 8.83
C GLU A 649 -1.26 -12.23 9.71
N TYR A 650 -1.42 -11.02 10.27
CA TYR A 650 -2.63 -10.66 11.02
C TYR A 650 -3.90 -10.66 10.16
N SER A 651 -3.80 -10.26 8.90
CA SER A 651 -4.90 -10.33 7.93
C SER A 651 -5.34 -11.78 7.68
N CYS A 652 -4.39 -12.72 7.61
CA CYS A 652 -4.70 -14.14 7.37
C CYS A 652 -5.54 -14.79 8.49
N ILE A 653 -5.42 -14.32 9.74
CA ILE A 653 -6.26 -14.77 10.86
C ILE A 653 -7.49 -13.88 11.09
N GLN A 654 -7.83 -13.01 10.12
CA GLN A 654 -8.95 -12.07 10.17
C GLN A 654 -8.90 -11.12 11.38
N SER A 655 -7.70 -10.81 11.87
CA SER A 655 -7.50 -9.76 12.89
C SER A 655 -7.45 -8.40 12.19
N ASN A 656 -8.59 -8.02 11.59
CA ASN A 656 -8.67 -6.90 10.65
C ASN A 656 -8.24 -5.57 11.28
N ASP A 657 -8.57 -5.31 12.55
CA ASP A 657 -8.17 -4.07 13.23
C ASP A 657 -6.65 -3.93 13.35
N VAL A 658 -5.96 -5.03 13.72
CA VAL A 658 -4.49 -5.04 13.86
C VAL A 658 -3.82 -4.99 12.50
N ALA A 659 -4.32 -5.77 11.53
CA ALA A 659 -3.82 -5.76 10.17
C ALA A 659 -3.96 -4.37 9.53
N LEU A 660 -5.14 -3.74 9.67
CA LEU A 660 -5.42 -2.39 9.19
C LEU A 660 -4.47 -1.37 9.82
N ALA A 661 -4.24 -1.45 11.13
CA ALA A 661 -3.26 -0.62 11.82
C ALA A 661 -1.86 -0.76 11.19
N LEU A 662 -1.35 -1.99 11.09
CA LEU A 662 -0.02 -2.23 10.54
C LEU A 662 0.10 -1.87 9.05
N PHE A 663 -0.96 -2.05 8.25
CA PHE A 663 -0.97 -1.58 6.86
C PHE A 663 -0.99 -0.04 6.78
N ALA A 664 -1.77 0.65 7.62
CA ALA A 664 -1.76 2.10 7.69
C ALA A 664 -0.35 2.63 8.04
N GLN A 665 0.33 1.97 8.99
CA GLN A 665 1.73 2.27 9.32
C GLN A 665 2.67 2.05 8.13
N THR A 666 2.51 0.96 7.40
CA THR A 666 3.32 0.66 6.21
C THR A 666 3.10 1.69 5.11
N ILE A 667 1.85 2.10 4.86
CA ILE A 667 1.46 3.13 3.87
C ILE A 667 2.13 4.47 4.22
N ALA A 668 2.05 4.89 5.49
CA ALA A 668 2.66 6.14 5.94
C ALA A 668 4.18 6.15 5.72
N LEU A 669 4.88 5.09 6.13
CA LEU A 669 6.33 4.96 5.93
C LEU A 669 6.72 4.79 4.46
N ALA A 670 5.91 4.09 3.66
CA ALA A 670 6.16 3.89 2.24
C ALA A 670 6.14 5.20 1.46
N LYS A 671 5.28 6.16 1.83
CA LYS A 671 5.25 7.46 1.19
C LYS A 671 6.50 8.28 1.49
N GLU A 672 6.94 8.28 2.75
CA GLU A 672 8.19 8.97 3.16
C GLU A 672 9.41 8.38 2.43
N ALA A 673 9.45 7.06 2.27
CA ALA A 673 10.53 6.38 1.56
C ALA A 673 10.40 6.43 0.02
N GLU A 674 9.40 7.12 -0.52
CA GLU A 674 9.04 7.13 -1.95
C GLU A 674 8.91 5.71 -2.56
N ASN A 675 8.48 4.74 -1.74
CA ASN A 675 8.39 3.33 -2.11
C ASN A 675 6.97 2.98 -2.60
N ASN A 676 6.72 3.25 -3.88
CA ASN A 676 5.43 2.95 -4.51
C ASN A 676 5.07 1.46 -4.44
N TYR A 677 6.05 0.55 -4.48
CA TYR A 677 5.81 -0.89 -4.49
C TYR A 677 5.13 -1.37 -3.20
N ARG A 678 5.73 -1.10 -2.03
CA ARG A 678 5.15 -1.49 -0.74
C ARG A 678 3.93 -0.63 -0.38
N GLY A 679 3.91 0.62 -0.81
CA GLY A 679 2.76 1.52 -0.67
C GLY A 679 1.51 0.96 -1.36
N ASN A 680 1.59 0.70 -2.67
CA ASN A 680 0.49 0.15 -3.49
C ASN A 680 -0.08 -1.13 -2.87
N ILE A 681 0.78 -2.09 -2.56
CA ILE A 681 0.35 -3.38 -2.04
C ILE A 681 -0.34 -3.24 -0.67
N SER A 682 0.18 -2.36 0.20
CA SER A 682 -0.42 -2.12 1.52
C SER A 682 -1.76 -1.40 1.42
N VAL A 683 -1.94 -0.49 0.45
CA VAL A 683 -3.23 0.13 0.15
C VAL A 683 -4.27 -0.94 -0.18
N ILE A 684 -3.96 -1.85 -1.10
CA ILE A 684 -4.92 -2.87 -1.50
C ILE A 684 -5.26 -3.80 -0.34
N LYS A 685 -4.26 -4.27 0.41
CA LYS A 685 -4.51 -5.15 1.57
C LYS A 685 -5.28 -4.46 2.69
N LEU A 686 -5.06 -3.17 2.91
CA LEU A 686 -5.86 -2.40 3.86
C LEU A 686 -7.34 -2.36 3.42
N LEU A 687 -7.59 -2.09 2.13
CA LEU A 687 -8.94 -2.06 1.59
C LEU A 687 -9.62 -3.44 1.63
N ASP A 688 -8.87 -4.52 1.39
CA ASP A 688 -9.35 -5.89 1.58
C ASP A 688 -9.75 -6.15 3.05
N CYS A 689 -8.99 -5.64 4.03
CA CYS A 689 -9.33 -5.76 5.46
C CYS A 689 -10.63 -5.00 5.80
N LEU A 690 -10.82 -3.80 5.23
CA LEU A 690 -12.05 -3.02 5.41
C LEU A 690 -13.25 -3.76 4.79
N TYR A 691 -13.08 -4.30 3.58
CA TYR A 691 -14.11 -5.11 2.92
C TYR A 691 -14.48 -6.33 3.76
N ALA A 692 -13.49 -7.10 4.24
CA ALA A 692 -13.71 -8.28 5.06
C ALA A 692 -14.35 -7.98 6.43
N ALA A 693 -14.24 -6.74 6.91
CA ALA A 693 -14.84 -6.26 8.16
C ALA A 693 -16.21 -5.58 7.97
N ASP A 694 -16.77 -5.57 6.75
CA ASP A 694 -17.97 -4.81 6.38
C ASP A 694 -17.87 -3.30 6.75
N ASP A 695 -16.65 -2.75 6.72
CA ASP A 695 -16.36 -1.43 7.27
C ASP A 695 -16.65 -0.31 6.25
N THR A 696 -17.50 0.64 6.67
CA THR A 696 -17.91 1.76 5.81
C THR A 696 -16.78 2.73 5.46
N ARG A 697 -15.65 2.70 6.18
CA ARG A 697 -14.44 3.47 5.82
C ARG A 697 -13.90 3.07 4.44
N LEU A 698 -14.24 1.89 3.91
CA LEU A 698 -13.93 1.50 2.52
C LEU A 698 -14.41 2.54 1.48
N PHE A 699 -15.54 3.22 1.76
CA PHE A 699 -16.10 4.21 0.84
C PHE A 699 -15.35 5.54 0.92
N SER A 700 -15.04 6.04 2.12
CA SER A 700 -14.35 7.31 2.32
C SER A 700 -12.85 7.20 2.05
N TRP A 701 -12.21 6.13 2.52
CA TRP A 701 -10.77 5.90 2.32
C TRP A 701 -10.46 5.41 0.90
N GLY A 702 -11.39 4.71 0.24
CA GLY A 702 -11.15 4.16 -1.09
C GLY A 702 -10.81 5.22 -2.14
N GLN A 703 -11.36 6.45 -2.04
CA GLN A 703 -10.94 7.55 -2.92
C GLN A 703 -9.58 8.12 -2.50
N TYR A 704 -9.42 8.40 -1.21
CA TYR A 704 -8.17 8.91 -0.64
C TYR A 704 -6.94 8.04 -0.99
N LEU A 705 -7.09 6.72 -0.86
CA LEU A 705 -5.99 5.78 -1.07
C LEU A 705 -5.65 5.59 -2.54
N LYS A 706 -6.62 5.77 -3.46
CA LYS A 706 -6.36 5.80 -4.91
C LYS A 706 -5.46 6.98 -5.30
N ASP A 707 -5.60 8.11 -4.60
CA ASP A 707 -4.83 9.32 -4.88
C ASP A 707 -3.46 9.32 -4.18
N SER A 708 -3.22 8.36 -3.27
CA SER A 708 -2.01 8.30 -2.45
C SER A 708 -0.82 7.60 -3.13
N PHE A 709 -1.08 6.62 -4.01
CA PHE A 709 -0.04 5.92 -4.76
C PHE A 709 -0.52 5.53 -6.18
N PRO A 710 0.37 5.39 -7.17
CA PRO A 710 -0.01 5.03 -8.53
C PRO A 710 -0.45 3.56 -8.62
N LEU A 711 -1.76 3.34 -8.55
CA LEU A 711 -2.39 2.03 -8.73
C LEU A 711 -2.62 1.73 -10.22
N THR A 712 -2.48 0.47 -10.62
CA THR A 712 -2.83 0.08 -11.98
C THR A 712 -4.34 -0.07 -12.20
N VAL A 713 -4.72 -0.30 -13.45
CA VAL A 713 -6.12 -0.53 -13.83
C VAL A 713 -6.73 -1.74 -13.11
N ALA A 714 -6.00 -2.85 -12.97
CA ALA A 714 -6.52 -4.05 -12.28
C ALA A 714 -6.73 -3.82 -10.78
N GLU A 715 -5.83 -3.08 -10.14
CA GLU A 715 -5.95 -2.70 -8.73
C GLU A 715 -7.12 -1.73 -8.50
N GLN A 716 -7.25 -0.71 -9.35
CA GLN A 716 -8.38 0.22 -9.32
C GLN A 716 -9.71 -0.50 -9.54
N ALA A 717 -9.77 -1.47 -10.46
CA ALA A 717 -10.92 -2.32 -10.67
C ALA A 717 -11.26 -3.13 -9.40
N GLY A 718 -10.26 -3.73 -8.75
CA GLY A 718 -10.44 -4.47 -7.51
C GLY A 718 -11.05 -3.62 -6.37
N ILE A 719 -10.64 -2.35 -6.26
CA ILE A 719 -11.23 -1.40 -5.30
C ILE A 719 -12.68 -1.09 -5.65
N ALA A 720 -12.95 -0.72 -6.92
CA ALA A 720 -14.30 -0.39 -7.36
C ALA A 720 -15.26 -1.57 -7.18
N TRP A 721 -14.79 -2.79 -7.47
CA TRP A 721 -15.52 -4.03 -7.23
C TRP A 721 -15.85 -4.20 -5.75
N SER A 722 -14.87 -4.06 -4.85
CA SER A 722 -15.09 -4.21 -3.40
C SER A 722 -16.07 -3.18 -2.85
N GLN A 723 -16.00 -1.93 -3.35
CA GLN A 723 -16.96 -0.87 -3.02
C GLN A 723 -18.37 -1.19 -3.54
N GLU A 724 -18.51 -1.70 -4.76
CA GLU A 724 -19.80 -2.09 -5.33
C GLU A 724 -20.47 -3.18 -4.49
N ILE A 725 -19.76 -4.28 -4.25
CA ILE A 725 -20.31 -5.45 -3.56
C ILE A 725 -20.67 -5.09 -2.12
N LEU A 726 -19.80 -4.38 -1.40
CA LEU A 726 -20.10 -3.95 -0.03
C LEU A 726 -21.26 -2.96 0.02
N ALA A 727 -21.35 -2.02 -0.93
CA ALA A 727 -22.48 -1.09 -1.00
C ALA A 727 -23.81 -1.83 -1.18
N PHE A 728 -23.84 -2.88 -2.00
CA PHE A 728 -25.02 -3.72 -2.17
C PHE A 728 -25.37 -4.50 -0.90
N GLN A 729 -24.38 -5.13 -0.27
CA GLN A 729 -24.54 -5.89 0.98
C GLN A 729 -25.10 -5.02 2.12
N LEU A 730 -24.56 -3.81 2.28
CA LEU A 730 -25.01 -2.85 3.30
C LEU A 730 -26.32 -2.13 2.94
N GLY A 731 -26.94 -2.46 1.80
CA GLY A 731 -28.21 -1.87 1.37
C GLY A 731 -28.13 -0.37 1.06
N LYS A 732 -26.97 0.12 0.59
CA LYS A 732 -26.78 1.52 0.16
C LYS A 732 -27.71 1.86 -1.02
N PRO A 733 -27.97 3.16 -1.28
CA PRO A 733 -28.82 3.59 -2.40
C PRO A 733 -28.35 2.99 -3.74
N ALA A 734 -29.28 2.50 -4.55
CA ALA A 734 -28.96 1.80 -5.80
C ALA A 734 -28.11 2.65 -6.78
N GLY A 735 -28.34 3.97 -6.82
CA GLY A 735 -27.50 4.88 -7.61
C GLY A 735 -26.02 4.88 -7.19
N GLN A 736 -25.72 4.69 -5.90
CA GLN A 736 -24.35 4.58 -5.40
C GLN A 736 -23.69 3.26 -5.83
N VAL A 737 -24.43 2.14 -5.74
CA VAL A 737 -23.95 0.83 -6.22
C VAL A 737 -23.61 0.90 -7.71
N LEU A 738 -24.51 1.50 -8.52
CA LEU A 738 -24.31 1.65 -9.97
C LEU A 738 -23.13 2.58 -10.32
N ALA A 739 -22.80 3.56 -9.48
CA ALA A 739 -21.62 4.39 -9.68
C ALA A 739 -20.32 3.57 -9.54
N PHE A 740 -20.23 2.72 -8.52
CA PHE A 740 -19.09 1.81 -8.34
C PHE A 740 -19.02 0.76 -9.46
N TYR A 741 -20.15 0.15 -9.85
CA TYR A 741 -20.21 -0.75 -10.99
C TYR A 741 -19.70 -0.08 -12.28
N SER A 742 -20.12 1.16 -12.55
CA SER A 742 -19.70 1.89 -13.74
C SER A 742 -18.18 2.11 -13.74
N SER A 743 -17.61 2.45 -12.58
CA SER A 743 -16.16 2.58 -12.40
C SER A 743 -15.44 1.24 -12.62
N TYR A 744 -15.93 0.16 -12.01
CA TYR A 744 -15.37 -1.19 -12.20
C TYR A 744 -15.43 -1.63 -13.67
N HIS A 745 -16.58 -1.49 -14.33
CA HIS A 745 -16.77 -1.87 -15.72
C HIS A 745 -15.87 -1.06 -16.68
N GLN A 746 -15.64 0.22 -16.41
CA GLN A 746 -14.69 1.04 -17.15
C GLN A 746 -13.27 0.48 -17.03
N MET A 747 -12.81 0.20 -15.81
CA MET A 747 -11.47 -0.34 -15.57
C MET A 747 -11.30 -1.74 -16.17
N LEU A 748 -12.34 -2.60 -16.08
CA LEU A 748 -12.34 -3.92 -16.71
C LEU A 748 -12.13 -3.84 -18.23
N ASN A 749 -12.76 -2.86 -18.90
CA ASN A 749 -12.57 -2.68 -20.34
C ASN A 749 -11.18 -2.14 -20.68
N GLN A 750 -10.68 -1.19 -19.89
CA GLN A 750 -9.30 -0.70 -20.03
C GLN A 750 -8.26 -1.82 -19.85
N TYR A 751 -8.49 -2.71 -18.87
CA TYR A 751 -7.64 -3.88 -18.67
C TYR A 751 -7.65 -4.81 -19.89
N LYS A 752 -8.83 -5.06 -20.48
CA LYS A 752 -8.96 -5.90 -21.68
C LYS A 752 -8.26 -5.33 -22.91
N GLU A 753 -8.12 -4.00 -23.00
CA GLU A 753 -7.41 -3.33 -24.09
C GLU A 753 -5.89 -3.47 -23.98
N ASP A 754 -5.33 -3.38 -22.77
CA ASP A 754 -3.90 -3.59 -22.50
C ASP A 754 -3.66 -4.37 -21.19
N PRO A 755 -3.77 -5.71 -21.20
CA PRO A 755 -3.51 -6.52 -20.02
C PRO A 755 -2.05 -6.38 -19.56
N GLY A 756 -1.12 -6.21 -20.51
CA GLY A 756 0.32 -6.20 -20.26
C GLY A 756 0.72 -5.14 -19.24
N ALA A 757 0.18 -3.92 -19.34
CA ALA A 757 0.45 -2.84 -18.40
C ALA A 757 0.18 -3.20 -16.93
N SER A 758 -0.80 -4.07 -16.65
CA SER A 758 -1.07 -4.53 -15.29
C SER A 758 -0.10 -5.63 -14.89
N TRP A 759 0.16 -6.64 -15.74
CA TRP A 759 1.08 -7.75 -15.42
C TRP A 759 2.53 -7.32 -15.13
N TYR A 760 2.99 -6.23 -15.75
CA TYR A 760 4.36 -5.71 -15.50
C TYR A 760 4.49 -4.96 -14.16
N LEU A 761 3.38 -4.56 -13.53
CA LEU A 761 3.36 -3.66 -12.37
C LEU A 761 2.52 -4.14 -11.19
N THR A 762 1.69 -5.19 -11.32
CA THR A 762 0.72 -5.58 -10.27
C THR A 762 0.85 -6.95 -9.66
N PHE A 763 0.39 -6.98 -8.41
CA PHE A 763 0.37 -8.12 -7.50
C PHE A 763 -1.06 -8.40 -6.98
N HIS A 764 -2.03 -7.51 -7.22
CA HIS A 764 -3.40 -7.59 -6.67
C HIS A 764 -4.47 -7.18 -7.70
N GLY A 765 -5.71 -7.63 -7.50
CA GLY A 765 -6.85 -7.23 -8.35
C GLY A 765 -7.07 -8.08 -9.61
N LEU A 766 -6.05 -8.81 -10.09
CA LEU A 766 -6.14 -9.63 -11.31
C LEU A 766 -7.32 -10.61 -11.32
N ALA A 767 -7.55 -11.35 -10.22
CA ALA A 767 -8.70 -12.25 -10.12
C ALA A 767 -10.04 -11.53 -10.39
N LYS A 768 -10.15 -10.25 -9.99
CA LYS A 768 -11.38 -9.47 -10.17
C LYS A 768 -11.61 -9.07 -11.62
N VAL A 769 -10.58 -9.05 -12.47
CA VAL A 769 -10.70 -8.69 -13.89
C VAL A 769 -10.53 -9.87 -14.86
N GLU A 770 -10.01 -11.00 -14.39
CA GLU A 770 -9.76 -12.20 -15.19
C GLU A 770 -10.72 -13.35 -14.91
N HIS A 771 -11.17 -13.51 -13.67
CA HIS A 771 -11.94 -14.68 -13.28
C HIS A 771 -13.45 -14.39 -13.43
N ASP A 772 -14.14 -15.24 -14.20
CA ASP A 772 -15.54 -15.06 -14.58
C ASP A 772 -16.47 -14.87 -13.37
N PHE A 773 -16.22 -15.57 -12.26
CA PHE A 773 -16.97 -15.38 -11.01
C PHE A 773 -17.10 -13.90 -10.59
N PHE A 774 -16.00 -13.17 -10.45
CA PHE A 774 -16.03 -11.79 -9.96
C PHE A 774 -16.70 -10.84 -10.96
N ILE A 775 -16.47 -11.07 -12.26
CA ILE A 775 -17.09 -10.29 -13.34
C ILE A 775 -18.61 -10.50 -13.34
N MET A 776 -19.06 -11.76 -13.22
CA MET A 776 -20.47 -12.10 -13.20
C MET A 776 -21.15 -11.65 -11.91
N GLU A 777 -20.45 -11.69 -10.77
CA GLU A 777 -20.96 -11.21 -9.49
C GLU A 777 -21.26 -9.71 -9.53
N ALA A 778 -20.34 -8.90 -10.08
CA ALA A 778 -20.58 -7.47 -10.30
C ALA A 778 -21.79 -7.24 -11.23
N LYS A 779 -21.89 -7.96 -12.35
CA LYS A 779 -23.07 -7.89 -13.23
C LYS A 779 -24.37 -8.23 -12.49
N ALA A 780 -24.38 -9.24 -11.62
CA ALA A 780 -25.54 -9.65 -10.85
C ALA A 780 -25.99 -8.58 -9.83
N VAL A 781 -25.03 -7.93 -9.17
CA VAL A 781 -25.30 -6.82 -8.25
C VAL A 781 -25.85 -5.60 -9.01
N ALA A 782 -25.21 -5.22 -10.12
CA ALA A 782 -25.66 -4.14 -10.98
C ALA A 782 -27.04 -4.40 -11.58
N PHE A 783 -27.35 -5.65 -12.00
CA PHE A 783 -28.68 -6.06 -12.45
C PHE A 783 -29.75 -5.72 -11.41
N CYS A 784 -29.54 -6.13 -10.15
CA CYS A 784 -30.46 -5.85 -9.06
C CYS A 784 -30.60 -4.34 -8.79
N ALA A 785 -29.51 -3.58 -8.92
CA ALA A 785 -29.50 -2.13 -8.71
C ALA A 785 -30.22 -1.35 -9.83
N TYR A 786 -30.04 -1.74 -11.11
CA TYR A 786 -30.74 -1.13 -12.25
C TYR A 786 -32.25 -1.30 -12.15
N LEU A 787 -32.73 -2.46 -11.72
CA LEU A 787 -34.15 -2.68 -11.46
C LEU A 787 -34.72 -1.75 -10.39
N LYS A 788 -33.96 -1.47 -9.32
CA LYS A 788 -34.38 -0.56 -8.25
C LYS A 788 -34.50 0.90 -8.71
N VAL A 789 -33.76 1.31 -9.74
CA VAL A 789 -33.84 2.67 -10.33
C VAL A 789 -34.74 2.73 -11.58
N GLY A 790 -35.40 1.61 -11.94
CA GLY A 790 -36.34 1.55 -13.06
C GLY A 790 -35.70 1.44 -14.45
N GLU A 791 -34.41 1.13 -14.55
CA GLU A 791 -33.70 0.98 -15.84
C GLU A 791 -33.75 -0.48 -16.34
N GLU A 792 -34.96 -0.97 -16.65
CA GLU A 792 -35.19 -2.37 -17.04
C GLU A 792 -34.41 -2.81 -18.30
N GLU A 793 -34.20 -1.93 -19.29
CA GLU A 793 -33.46 -2.28 -20.51
C GLU A 793 -31.99 -2.64 -20.22
N LYS A 794 -31.34 -1.89 -19.32
CA LYS A 794 -29.95 -2.19 -18.93
C LYS A 794 -29.87 -3.45 -18.08
N ALA A 795 -30.84 -3.63 -17.17
CA ALA A 795 -30.94 -4.84 -16.37
C ALA A 795 -31.10 -6.09 -17.27
N LEU A 796 -31.97 -6.03 -18.28
CA LEU A 796 -32.18 -7.13 -19.22
C LEU A 796 -30.89 -7.54 -19.95
N LYS A 797 -30.11 -6.56 -20.44
CA LYS A 797 -28.80 -6.81 -21.10
C LYS A 797 -27.81 -7.50 -20.15
N LEU A 798 -27.76 -7.09 -18.89
CA LEU A 798 -26.90 -7.75 -17.91
C LEU A 798 -27.36 -9.17 -17.62
N LEU A 799 -28.68 -9.39 -17.45
CA LEU A 799 -29.22 -10.72 -17.20
C LEU A 799 -28.84 -11.70 -18.31
N GLN A 800 -28.94 -11.28 -19.57
CA GLN A 800 -28.54 -12.07 -20.74
C GLN A 800 -27.09 -12.55 -20.66
N ASP A 801 -26.18 -11.72 -20.14
CA ASP A 801 -24.77 -12.05 -19.98
C ASP A 801 -24.45 -12.89 -18.73
N ILE A 802 -25.32 -12.88 -17.72
CA ILE A 802 -25.06 -13.57 -16.44
C ILE A 802 -25.25 -15.08 -16.60
N SER A 803 -24.27 -15.85 -16.12
CA SER A 803 -24.39 -17.30 -15.89
C SER A 803 -24.80 -17.57 -14.45
N LEU A 804 -26.00 -18.13 -14.24
CA LEU A 804 -26.55 -18.40 -12.91
C LEU A 804 -25.74 -19.46 -12.14
N GLU A 805 -25.13 -20.42 -12.85
CA GLU A 805 -24.25 -21.45 -12.24
C GLU A 805 -22.99 -20.82 -11.64
N VAL A 806 -22.45 -19.78 -12.29
CA VAL A 806 -21.26 -19.07 -11.81
C VAL A 806 -21.58 -18.24 -10.58
N VAL A 807 -22.77 -17.62 -10.50
CA VAL A 807 -23.19 -16.76 -9.39
C VAL A 807 -24.30 -17.39 -8.54
N GLU A 808 -24.17 -18.67 -8.22
CA GLU A 808 -25.15 -19.43 -7.44
C GLU A 808 -25.49 -18.73 -6.11
N ASN A 809 -24.47 -18.20 -5.43
CA ASN A 809 -24.58 -17.43 -4.17
C ASN A 809 -25.39 -16.11 -4.30
N ARG A 810 -25.69 -15.65 -5.52
CA ARG A 810 -26.49 -14.45 -5.80
C ARG A 810 -27.85 -14.76 -6.42
N CYS A 811 -28.15 -16.02 -6.72
CA CYS A 811 -29.41 -16.41 -7.37
C CYS A 811 -30.65 -15.94 -6.60
N ILE A 812 -30.66 -16.02 -5.27
CA ILE A 812 -31.76 -15.53 -4.42
C ILE A 812 -32.07 -14.04 -4.69
N ALA A 813 -31.04 -13.19 -4.79
CA ALA A 813 -31.20 -11.76 -5.05
C ALA A 813 -31.71 -11.50 -6.48
N ILE A 814 -31.17 -12.24 -7.46
CA ILE A 814 -31.59 -12.16 -8.85
C ILE A 814 -33.06 -12.56 -9.00
N PHE A 815 -33.47 -13.69 -8.42
CA PHE A 815 -34.85 -14.17 -8.43
C PHE A 815 -35.79 -13.15 -7.81
N ALA A 816 -35.42 -12.60 -6.64
CA ALA A 816 -36.25 -11.62 -5.95
C ALA A 816 -36.47 -10.35 -6.79
N ALA A 817 -35.43 -9.87 -7.48
CA ALA A 817 -35.51 -8.70 -8.33
C ALA A 817 -36.30 -8.99 -9.63
N ALA A 818 -36.03 -10.11 -10.30
CA ALA A 818 -36.67 -10.50 -11.56
C ALA A 818 -38.15 -10.86 -11.40
N PHE A 819 -38.54 -11.51 -10.30
CA PHE A 819 -39.95 -11.84 -10.05
C PHE A 819 -40.80 -10.60 -9.83
N ALA A 820 -40.21 -9.48 -9.40
CA ALA A 820 -40.89 -8.21 -9.23
C ALA A 820 -40.85 -7.29 -10.48
N SER A 821 -40.04 -7.61 -11.50
CA SER A 821 -39.82 -6.73 -12.67
C SER A 821 -40.83 -6.92 -13.81
N GLY A 822 -40.65 -6.19 -14.93
CA GLY A 822 -41.35 -6.41 -16.20
C GLY A 822 -41.30 -7.83 -16.76
N ASP A 823 -42.19 -8.13 -17.71
CA ASP A 823 -42.39 -9.47 -18.26
C ASP A 823 -41.19 -9.96 -19.09
N ASP A 824 -40.47 -9.07 -19.76
CA ASP A 824 -39.28 -9.42 -20.54
C ASP A 824 -38.17 -10.00 -19.65
N ILE A 825 -37.91 -9.37 -18.50
CA ILE A 825 -36.89 -9.83 -17.54
C ILE A 825 -37.29 -11.14 -16.88
N TYR A 826 -38.58 -11.28 -16.53
CA TYR A 826 -39.10 -12.52 -15.99
C TYR A 826 -38.98 -13.67 -17.00
N GLY A 827 -39.34 -13.40 -18.27
CA GLY A 827 -39.22 -14.36 -19.37
C GLY A 827 -37.77 -14.80 -19.60
N GLU A 828 -36.83 -13.84 -19.64
CA GLU A 828 -35.40 -14.12 -19.78
C GLU A 828 -34.87 -14.99 -18.64
N LEU A 829 -35.22 -14.68 -17.38
CA LEU A 829 -34.81 -15.50 -16.24
C LEU A 829 -35.33 -16.93 -16.38
N CYS A 830 -36.61 -17.09 -16.74
CA CYS A 830 -37.23 -18.40 -16.89
C CYS A 830 -36.58 -19.21 -18.03
N ALA A 831 -36.15 -18.55 -19.10
CA ALA A 831 -35.47 -19.20 -20.23
C ALA A 831 -34.06 -19.68 -19.89
N LYS A 832 -33.37 -19.02 -18.93
CA LYS A 832 -32.03 -19.39 -18.48
C LYS A 832 -31.99 -20.62 -17.56
N LEU A 833 -33.08 -20.90 -16.85
CA LEU A 833 -33.15 -22.04 -15.93
C LEU A 833 -33.50 -23.33 -16.67
N THR A 834 -32.62 -24.31 -16.58
CA THR A 834 -32.89 -25.67 -17.06
C THR A 834 -33.94 -26.38 -16.18
N PRO A 835 -34.65 -27.41 -16.68
CA PRO A 835 -35.56 -28.19 -15.84
C PRO A 835 -34.90 -28.79 -14.59
N MET A 836 -33.61 -29.14 -14.66
CA MET A 836 -32.85 -29.63 -13.52
C MET A 836 -32.60 -28.54 -12.47
N GLN A 837 -32.26 -27.32 -12.91
CA GLN A 837 -32.06 -26.18 -12.01
C GLN A 837 -33.36 -25.71 -11.35
N TRP A 838 -34.50 -25.80 -12.05
CA TRP A 838 -35.81 -25.55 -11.44
C TRP A 838 -36.08 -26.49 -10.25
N GLU A 839 -35.62 -27.74 -10.32
CA GLU A 839 -35.74 -28.70 -9.22
C GLU A 839 -34.69 -28.46 -8.14
N GLU A 840 -33.41 -28.36 -8.52
CA GLU A 840 -32.29 -28.19 -7.59
C GLU A 840 -32.42 -26.92 -6.74
N TRP A 841 -32.90 -25.83 -7.33
CA TRP A 841 -33.07 -24.54 -6.67
C TRP A 841 -34.53 -24.25 -6.25
N SER A 842 -35.42 -25.25 -6.35
CA SER A 842 -36.85 -25.12 -6.05
C SER A 842 -37.13 -24.49 -4.69
N GLY A 843 -36.41 -24.92 -3.64
CA GLY A 843 -36.56 -24.38 -2.30
C GLY A 843 -36.27 -22.88 -2.22
N GLN A 844 -35.16 -22.43 -2.82
CA GLN A 844 -34.78 -21.01 -2.84
C GLN A 844 -35.77 -20.17 -3.66
N ILE A 845 -36.19 -20.68 -4.82
CA ILE A 845 -37.16 -20.02 -5.70
C ILE A 845 -38.49 -19.82 -4.98
N LEU A 846 -39.01 -20.88 -4.33
CA LEU A 846 -40.27 -20.83 -3.60
C LEU A 846 -40.19 -19.93 -2.36
N ASP A 847 -39.06 -19.94 -1.63
CA ASP A 847 -38.82 -19.03 -0.50
C ASP A 847 -38.85 -17.55 -0.93
N VAL A 848 -38.12 -17.22 -1.99
CA VAL A 848 -38.09 -15.86 -2.56
C VAL A 848 -39.49 -15.43 -2.98
N PHE A 849 -40.20 -16.30 -3.68
CA PHE A 849 -41.52 -16.00 -4.18
C PHE A 849 -42.53 -15.79 -3.03
N ALA A 850 -42.52 -16.65 -2.01
CA ALA A 850 -43.33 -16.51 -0.81
C ALA A 850 -43.02 -15.21 -0.04
N PHE A 851 -41.76 -14.80 0.01
CA PHE A 851 -41.36 -13.53 0.59
C PHE A 851 -41.89 -12.32 -0.21
N CYS A 852 -41.84 -12.38 -1.54
CA CYS A 852 -42.40 -11.34 -2.42
C CYS A 852 -43.93 -11.20 -2.25
N LEU A 853 -44.64 -12.33 -2.11
CA LEU A 853 -46.08 -12.32 -1.78
C LEU A 853 -46.37 -11.59 -0.46
N ALA A 854 -45.48 -11.62 0.52
CA ALA A 854 -45.65 -10.97 1.82
C ALA A 854 -45.51 -9.43 1.82
N ARG A 855 -45.11 -8.82 0.69
CA ARG A 855 -44.91 -7.36 0.59
C ARG A 855 -46.03 -6.60 -0.14
N GLU A 856 -46.80 -7.23 -1.04
CA GLU A 856 -47.82 -6.55 -1.87
C GLU A 856 -49.23 -7.20 -1.83
N GLY A 857 -50.29 -6.46 -2.18
CA GLY A 857 -51.67 -6.96 -2.19
C GLY A 857 -51.96 -7.96 -3.32
N SER A 858 -53.14 -8.60 -3.28
CA SER A 858 -53.60 -9.68 -4.18
C SER A 858 -53.73 -9.33 -5.68
N GLY A 859 -53.36 -8.11 -6.09
CA GLY A 859 -53.34 -7.65 -7.49
C GLY A 859 -51.95 -7.50 -8.13
N SER A 860 -50.87 -7.84 -7.42
CA SER A 860 -49.49 -7.64 -7.88
C SER A 860 -49.07 -8.59 -9.02
N ARG A 861 -48.06 -8.20 -9.81
CA ARG A 861 -47.51 -9.04 -10.91
C ARG A 861 -46.98 -10.38 -10.39
N GLN A 862 -46.43 -10.35 -9.18
CA GLN A 862 -45.87 -11.48 -8.47
C GLN A 862 -46.94 -12.54 -8.28
N VAL A 863 -48.09 -12.23 -7.67
CA VAL A 863 -49.20 -13.17 -7.47
C VAL A 863 -49.62 -13.89 -8.76
N LYS A 864 -49.65 -13.17 -9.89
CA LYS A 864 -50.00 -13.75 -11.21
C LYS A 864 -48.95 -14.72 -11.77
N ARG A 865 -47.70 -14.62 -11.33
CA ARG A 865 -46.59 -15.48 -11.75
C ARG A 865 -46.50 -16.77 -10.91
N PHE A 866 -47.19 -16.84 -9.77
CA PHE A 866 -47.09 -18.01 -8.90
C PHE A 866 -47.48 -19.32 -9.58
N PRO A 867 -48.61 -19.37 -10.33
CA PRO A 867 -48.99 -20.59 -11.02
C PRO A 867 -47.95 -21.01 -12.07
N ASP A 868 -47.39 -20.06 -12.83
CA ASP A 868 -46.35 -20.36 -13.82
C ASP A 868 -45.08 -20.93 -13.16
N ILE A 869 -44.61 -20.33 -12.06
CA ILE A 869 -43.45 -20.82 -11.29
C ILE A 869 -43.71 -22.23 -10.75
N LEU A 870 -44.87 -22.45 -10.13
CA LEU A 870 -45.24 -23.76 -9.58
C LEU A 870 -45.33 -24.83 -10.67
N SER A 871 -45.78 -24.47 -11.87
CA SER A 871 -45.87 -25.42 -12.99
C SER A 871 -44.51 -25.95 -13.47
N ARG A 872 -43.42 -25.25 -13.14
CA ARG A 872 -42.04 -25.59 -13.53
C ARG A 872 -41.30 -26.43 -12.50
N ILE A 873 -41.89 -26.64 -11.32
CA ILE A 873 -41.31 -27.41 -10.21
C ILE A 873 -42.14 -28.68 -10.03
N SER A 874 -41.52 -29.77 -9.59
CA SER A 874 -42.23 -31.03 -9.38
C SER A 874 -43.09 -31.01 -8.12
N VAL A 875 -44.16 -31.81 -8.12
CA VAL A 875 -45.05 -31.98 -6.95
C VAL A 875 -44.26 -32.41 -5.70
N PRO A 876 -43.33 -33.40 -5.75
CA PRO A 876 -42.52 -33.77 -4.59
C PRO A 876 -41.71 -32.60 -4.02
N SER A 877 -41.07 -31.77 -4.86
CA SER A 877 -40.27 -30.63 -4.42
C SER A 877 -41.15 -29.56 -3.76
N VAL A 878 -42.34 -29.28 -4.29
CA VAL A 878 -43.33 -28.38 -3.67
C VAL A 878 -43.78 -28.90 -2.30
N ILE A 879 -44.04 -30.21 -2.18
CA ILE A 879 -44.42 -30.84 -0.91
C ILE A 879 -43.26 -30.77 0.09
N SER A 880 -42.04 -31.14 -0.31
CA SER A 880 -40.84 -31.12 0.55
C SER A 880 -40.61 -29.73 1.11
N TRP A 881 -40.61 -28.71 0.23
CA TRP A 881 -40.49 -27.31 0.64
C TRP A 881 -41.61 -26.91 1.61
N ALA A 882 -42.85 -27.36 1.36
CA ALA A 882 -43.96 -27.05 2.24
C ALA A 882 -43.79 -27.71 3.63
N GLU A 883 -43.41 -28.99 3.69
CA GLU A 883 -43.21 -29.74 4.93
C GLU A 883 -42.05 -29.20 5.77
N GLU A 884 -40.90 -28.94 5.16
CA GLU A 884 -39.72 -28.34 5.82
C GLU A 884 -40.01 -26.93 6.37
N SER A 885 -40.91 -26.20 5.72
CA SER A 885 -41.30 -24.85 6.10
C SER A 885 -42.36 -24.78 7.20
N ARG A 886 -42.76 -25.90 7.82
CA ARG A 886 -43.73 -25.91 8.95
C ARG A 886 -43.28 -25.09 10.15
N GLU A 887 -41.98 -25.10 10.48
CA GLU A 887 -41.45 -24.37 11.64
C GLU A 887 -41.12 -22.91 11.33
N LYS A 888 -40.77 -22.59 10.07
CA LYS A 888 -40.32 -21.25 9.63
C LYS A 888 -41.47 -20.23 9.43
N ARG A 889 -42.73 -20.69 9.38
CA ARG A 889 -43.92 -19.89 9.00
C ARG A 889 -44.61 -19.12 10.14
N ARG A 890 -43.91 -18.78 11.23
CA ARG A 890 -44.46 -17.90 12.27
C ARG A 890 -44.38 -16.44 11.81
N GLY A 891 -45.52 -15.87 11.39
CA GLY A 891 -45.64 -14.44 11.05
C GLY A 891 -46.36 -14.16 9.71
N LYS A 892 -46.22 -12.93 9.20
CA LYS A 892 -46.98 -12.39 8.05
C LYS A 892 -46.89 -13.22 6.77
N ILE A 893 -45.77 -13.89 6.50
CA ILE A 893 -45.60 -14.72 5.28
C ILE A 893 -46.56 -15.92 5.30
N GLY A 894 -46.66 -16.62 6.43
CA GLY A 894 -47.56 -17.76 6.58
C GLY A 894 -49.03 -17.35 6.48
N GLU A 895 -49.38 -16.19 7.05
CA GLU A 895 -50.72 -15.59 6.92
C GLU A 895 -51.05 -15.28 5.46
N ARG A 896 -50.13 -14.67 4.71
CA ARG A 896 -50.35 -14.34 3.30
C ARG A 896 -50.44 -15.55 2.37
N LEU A 897 -49.63 -16.58 2.61
CA LEU A 897 -49.74 -17.84 1.86
C LEU A 897 -51.09 -18.51 2.14
N PHE A 898 -51.57 -18.46 3.39
CA PHE A 898 -52.90 -18.92 3.73
C PHE A 898 -53.99 -18.09 3.05
N THR A 899 -53.90 -16.76 3.10
CA THR A 899 -54.82 -15.85 2.39
C THR A 899 -54.84 -16.15 0.89
N TYR A 900 -53.67 -16.34 0.27
CA TYR A 900 -53.54 -16.76 -1.13
C TYR A 900 -54.31 -18.05 -1.39
N ALA A 901 -54.07 -19.10 -0.60
CA ALA A 901 -54.77 -20.37 -0.75
C ALA A 901 -56.29 -20.24 -0.57
N MET A 902 -56.75 -19.35 0.32
CA MET A 902 -58.17 -19.07 0.55
C MET A 902 -58.85 -18.30 -0.59
N GLU A 903 -58.09 -17.43 -1.26
CA GLU A 903 -58.55 -16.60 -2.40
C GLU A 903 -58.45 -17.34 -3.74
N CYS A 904 -57.62 -18.39 -3.84
CA CYS A 904 -57.50 -19.22 -5.04
C CYS A 904 -58.85 -19.87 -5.36
N THR A 905 -59.24 -19.82 -6.64
CA THR A 905 -60.44 -20.49 -7.13
C THR A 905 -60.07 -21.80 -7.83
N LEU A 906 -60.95 -22.80 -7.76
CA LEU A 906 -60.80 -24.06 -8.49
C LEU A 906 -60.96 -23.75 -10.00
N GLY A 907 -59.89 -23.95 -10.78
CA GLY A 907 -59.81 -23.64 -12.21
C GLY A 907 -58.74 -24.48 -12.91
N ASN A 908 -58.27 -24.07 -14.11
CA ASN A 908 -57.18 -24.72 -14.85
C ASN A 908 -55.79 -24.47 -14.23
N ASN A 909 -55.69 -24.58 -12.90
CA ASN A 909 -54.46 -24.39 -12.16
C ASN A 909 -53.55 -25.60 -12.34
N PRO A 910 -52.22 -25.42 -12.36
CA PRO A 910 -51.29 -26.54 -12.40
C PRO A 910 -51.44 -27.40 -11.15
N VAL A 911 -51.17 -28.71 -11.29
CA VAL A 911 -51.31 -29.69 -10.21
C VAL A 911 -50.53 -29.30 -8.96
N GLN A 912 -49.37 -28.66 -9.13
CA GLN A 912 -48.51 -28.16 -8.08
C GLN A 912 -49.18 -27.08 -7.22
N GLU A 913 -49.94 -26.17 -7.83
CA GLU A 913 -50.68 -25.15 -7.09
C GLU A 913 -51.81 -25.78 -6.29
N LEU A 914 -52.54 -26.72 -6.89
CA LEU A 914 -53.58 -27.47 -6.19
C LEU A 914 -53.00 -28.21 -4.97
N CYS A 915 -51.82 -28.82 -5.15
CA CYS A 915 -51.09 -29.50 -4.09
C CYS A 915 -50.70 -28.55 -2.95
N LEU A 916 -50.09 -27.40 -3.28
CA LEU A 916 -49.67 -26.41 -2.30
C LEU A 916 -50.86 -25.83 -1.52
N CYS A 917 -51.93 -25.44 -2.21
CA CYS A 917 -53.15 -24.91 -1.57
C CYS A 917 -53.80 -25.95 -0.66
N ALA A 918 -53.93 -27.20 -1.13
CA ALA A 918 -54.44 -28.30 -0.30
C ALA A 918 -53.60 -28.47 0.97
N TRP A 919 -52.27 -28.44 0.84
CA TRP A 919 -51.37 -28.57 1.98
C TRP A 919 -51.51 -27.39 2.97
N LEU A 920 -51.53 -26.15 2.48
CA LEU A 920 -51.67 -24.94 3.31
C LEU A 920 -52.96 -24.94 4.12
N LEU A 921 -54.06 -25.32 3.46
CA LEU A 921 -55.38 -25.39 4.09
C LEU A 921 -55.48 -26.56 5.08
N LYS A 922 -54.82 -27.70 4.82
CA LYS A 922 -54.71 -28.81 5.76
C LYS A 922 -54.07 -28.37 7.08
N GLU A 923 -52.94 -27.67 7.01
CA GLU A 923 -52.23 -27.19 8.19
C GLU A 923 -53.07 -26.19 8.99
N ALA A 924 -53.68 -25.23 8.29
CA ALA A 924 -54.57 -24.26 8.92
C ALA A 924 -55.77 -24.95 9.60
N TYR A 925 -56.37 -25.95 8.95
CA TYR A 925 -57.46 -26.74 9.52
C TYR A 925 -57.02 -27.52 10.77
N VAL A 926 -55.89 -28.24 10.72
CA VAL A 926 -55.34 -28.98 11.86
C VAL A 926 -55.08 -28.05 13.05
N LYS A 927 -54.51 -26.86 12.79
CA LYS A 927 -54.27 -25.83 13.83
C LYS A 927 -55.58 -25.32 14.43
N LYS A 928 -56.59 -24.99 13.61
CA LYS A 928 -57.90 -24.52 14.11
C LYS A 928 -58.65 -25.62 14.86
N ARG A 929 -58.54 -26.88 14.43
CA ARG A 929 -59.11 -28.06 15.11
C ARG A 929 -58.48 -28.31 16.48
N SER A 930 -57.16 -28.17 16.59
CA SER A 930 -56.41 -28.38 17.84
C SER A 930 -56.54 -27.22 18.84
N ALA A 931 -56.88 -26.01 18.38
CA ALA A 931 -57.06 -24.82 19.23
C ALA A 931 -58.37 -24.79 20.08
N GLY A 932 -59.29 -25.73 19.88
CA GLY A 932 -60.24 -26.18 20.93
C GLY A 932 -61.01 -25.12 21.74
N ARG A 933 -61.46 -24.01 21.14
CA ARG A 933 -62.60 -23.22 21.64
C ARG A 933 -63.49 -22.81 20.47
N GLU A 934 -64.48 -23.65 20.20
CA GLU A 934 -65.69 -23.19 19.53
C GLU A 934 -66.32 -22.08 20.39
N LYS A 935 -66.18 -20.82 19.97
CA LYS A 935 -67.37 -19.96 19.92
C LYS A 935 -67.86 -20.06 18.49
N GLU A 936 -69.03 -20.66 18.32
CA GLU A 936 -69.73 -20.71 17.03
C GLU A 936 -69.82 -19.30 16.43
N PRO A 937 -69.30 -19.05 15.22
CA PRO A 937 -69.81 -17.98 14.39
C PRO A 937 -71.03 -18.51 13.65
N THR A 938 -72.15 -17.83 13.86
CA THR A 938 -73.39 -17.98 13.11
C THR A 938 -73.14 -17.93 11.60
N PHE A 939 -73.73 -18.89 10.90
CA PHE A 939 -73.84 -18.97 9.45
C PHE A 939 -74.31 -17.64 8.83
N CYS A 940 -73.64 -17.19 7.76
CA CYS A 940 -74.29 -16.43 6.69
C CYS A 940 -73.72 -16.88 5.35
N ILE A 941 -74.57 -17.49 4.53
CA ILE A 941 -74.32 -17.71 3.10
C ILE A 941 -74.28 -16.33 2.44
N VAL A 942 -73.17 -15.94 1.82
CA VAL A 942 -73.15 -14.80 0.89
C VAL A 942 -72.84 -15.33 -0.51
N PRO A 943 -73.65 -15.01 -1.54
CA PRO A 943 -73.40 -15.44 -2.91
C PRO A 943 -72.17 -14.77 -3.52
N LYS A 944 -71.62 -15.41 -4.56
CA LYS A 944 -70.60 -14.91 -5.51
C LYS A 944 -70.46 -13.38 -5.54
N ALA A 945 -69.20 -12.94 -5.37
CA ALA A 945 -68.73 -11.55 -5.45
C ALA A 945 -69.07 -10.67 -4.23
N ALA A 946 -68.41 -10.93 -3.10
CA ALA A 946 -68.23 -9.92 -2.06
C ALA A 946 -66.75 -9.90 -1.66
N VAL A 947 -66.17 -8.70 -1.75
CA VAL A 947 -64.83 -8.37 -1.23
C VAL A 947 -64.76 -8.77 0.23
N ILE A 948 -63.82 -9.64 0.58
CA ILE A 948 -63.47 -9.93 1.97
C ILE A 948 -62.97 -8.60 2.55
N THR A 949 -63.79 -7.96 3.39
CA THR A 949 -63.35 -6.83 4.20
C THR A 949 -62.52 -7.36 5.37
N GLU A 950 -61.47 -6.63 5.76
CA GLU A 950 -60.35 -7.03 6.64
C GLU A 950 -60.70 -7.50 8.08
N GLN A 951 -61.93 -7.91 8.41
CA GLN A 951 -62.33 -8.10 9.82
C GLN A 951 -62.99 -9.42 10.24
N GLU A 952 -63.19 -10.41 9.37
CA GLU A 952 -63.61 -11.76 9.82
C GLU A 952 -62.73 -12.87 9.23
N GLU A 953 -62.03 -13.62 10.10
CA GLU A 953 -61.28 -14.79 9.68
C GLU A 953 -62.22 -15.95 9.29
N PRO A 954 -61.95 -16.68 8.19
CA PRO A 954 -62.79 -17.80 7.76
C PRO A 954 -62.87 -18.91 8.83
N GLY A 955 -64.07 -19.44 9.04
CA GLY A 955 -64.36 -20.47 10.04
C GLY A 955 -63.70 -21.82 9.72
N SER A 956 -63.55 -22.69 10.73
CA SER A 956 -62.90 -24.01 10.57
C SER A 956 -63.56 -24.91 9.53
N ARG A 957 -64.87 -24.76 9.29
CA ARG A 957 -65.62 -25.52 8.28
C ARG A 957 -65.32 -25.08 6.86
N GLU A 958 -65.15 -23.78 6.64
CA GLU A 958 -64.88 -23.23 5.32
C GLU A 958 -63.47 -23.62 4.84
N VAL A 959 -62.49 -23.52 5.75
CA VAL A 959 -61.12 -24.01 5.51
C VAL A 959 -61.11 -25.51 5.20
N LEU A 960 -61.93 -26.30 5.90
CA LEU A 960 -62.07 -27.74 5.66
C LEU A 960 -62.63 -28.04 4.25
N TYR A 961 -63.69 -27.35 3.83
CA TYR A 961 -64.28 -27.58 2.52
C TYR A 961 -63.34 -27.20 1.39
N GLN A 962 -62.68 -26.05 1.50
CA GLN A 962 -61.66 -25.68 0.52
C GLN A 962 -60.51 -26.70 0.50
N TYR A 963 -59.97 -27.09 1.66
CA TYR A 963 -58.92 -28.13 1.76
C TYR A 963 -59.30 -29.39 0.98
N ILE A 964 -60.49 -29.95 1.26
CA ILE A 964 -60.97 -31.15 0.60
C ILE A 964 -61.12 -30.93 -0.90
N SER A 965 -61.65 -29.77 -1.32
CA SER A 965 -61.90 -29.47 -2.72
C SER A 965 -60.61 -29.33 -3.52
N PHE A 966 -59.60 -28.64 -2.97
CA PHE A 966 -58.26 -28.55 -3.57
C PHE A 966 -57.56 -29.91 -3.60
N LEU A 967 -57.65 -30.69 -2.53
CA LEU A 967 -57.05 -32.03 -2.48
C LEU A 967 -57.71 -32.98 -3.48
N GLY A 968 -59.02 -32.87 -3.67
CA GLY A 968 -59.76 -33.60 -4.70
C GLY A 968 -59.37 -33.18 -6.11
N ALA A 969 -59.29 -31.87 -6.38
CA ALA A 969 -58.84 -31.37 -7.68
C ALA A 969 -57.40 -31.81 -7.99
N PHE A 970 -56.49 -31.72 -7.01
CA PHE A 970 -55.13 -32.26 -7.11
C PHE A 970 -55.16 -33.75 -7.46
N ALA A 971 -55.95 -34.53 -6.73
CA ALA A 971 -56.02 -35.98 -6.93
C ALA A 971 -56.52 -36.33 -8.34
N GLN A 972 -57.53 -35.61 -8.83
CA GLN A 972 -58.14 -35.81 -10.14
C GLN A 972 -57.18 -35.50 -11.30
N GLU A 973 -56.38 -34.45 -11.17
CA GLU A 973 -55.42 -34.05 -12.21
C GLU A 973 -54.12 -34.87 -12.14
N TYR A 974 -53.66 -35.25 -10.95
CA TYR A 974 -52.38 -35.96 -10.78
C TYR A 974 -52.48 -37.48 -10.96
N TYR A 975 -53.61 -38.09 -10.59
CA TYR A 975 -53.80 -39.53 -10.63
C TYR A 975 -54.85 -39.94 -11.66
N ASN A 976 -54.69 -41.15 -12.23
CA ASN A 976 -55.69 -41.70 -13.13
C ASN A 976 -57.05 -41.85 -12.41
N PRO A 977 -58.17 -41.35 -12.99
CA PRO A 977 -59.49 -41.44 -12.39
C PRO A 977 -59.94 -42.86 -12.01
N GLY A 978 -59.51 -43.88 -12.77
CA GLY A 978 -59.81 -45.28 -12.45
C GLY A 978 -59.19 -45.74 -11.13
N TYR A 979 -57.97 -45.28 -10.81
CA TYR A 979 -57.31 -45.61 -9.55
C TYR A 979 -57.88 -44.83 -8.36
N LEU A 980 -58.44 -43.65 -8.59
CA LEU A 980 -59.14 -42.88 -7.55
C LEU A 980 -60.44 -43.59 -7.13
N MET A 981 -61.15 -44.18 -8.09
CA MET A 981 -62.40 -44.91 -7.89
C MET A 981 -62.22 -46.32 -7.31
N ASP A 982 -61.08 -46.97 -7.53
CA ASP A 982 -60.77 -48.29 -6.98
C ASP A 982 -60.44 -48.22 -5.47
N PRO A 983 -61.27 -48.83 -4.59
CA PRO A 983 -61.01 -48.87 -3.15
C PRO A 983 -59.71 -49.62 -2.79
N GLY A 984 -59.29 -50.58 -3.62
CA GLY A 984 -58.13 -51.45 -3.39
C GLY A 984 -56.82 -50.97 -4.03
N SER A 985 -56.82 -49.82 -4.70
CA SER A 985 -55.63 -49.29 -5.37
C SER A 985 -54.49 -49.07 -4.38
N CYS A 986 -53.33 -49.66 -4.65
CA CYS A 986 -52.09 -49.43 -3.88
C CYS A 986 -51.25 -48.27 -4.43
N VAL A 987 -51.62 -47.71 -5.59
CA VAL A 987 -50.83 -46.70 -6.31
C VAL A 987 -51.14 -45.28 -5.83
N VAL A 988 -52.36 -45.04 -5.33
CA VAL A 988 -52.77 -43.76 -4.73
C VAL A 988 -52.87 -43.94 -3.22
N PRO A 989 -52.41 -43.03 -2.36
CA PRO A 989 -52.60 -43.15 -0.91
C PRO A 989 -54.10 -43.18 -0.48
N PRO A 990 -54.47 -43.97 0.55
CA PRO A 990 -55.87 -44.11 0.99
C PRO A 990 -56.55 -42.79 1.40
N ASP A 991 -55.82 -41.88 2.05
CA ASP A 991 -56.31 -40.57 2.45
C ASP A 991 -56.63 -39.68 1.25
N ILE A 992 -55.80 -39.69 0.21
CA ILE A 992 -56.06 -38.96 -1.05
C ILE A 992 -57.32 -39.50 -1.75
N ARG A 993 -57.49 -40.83 -1.80
CA ARG A 993 -58.70 -41.46 -2.38
C ARG A 993 -59.96 -41.11 -1.59
N ALA A 994 -59.88 -41.06 -0.26
CA ALA A 994 -60.99 -40.69 0.59
C ALA A 994 -61.34 -39.19 0.42
N ALA A 995 -60.33 -38.31 0.42
CA ALA A 995 -60.51 -36.88 0.22
C ALA A 995 -61.11 -36.54 -1.15
N TRP A 996 -60.70 -37.23 -2.23
CA TRP A 996 -61.30 -37.03 -3.56
C TRP A 996 -62.80 -37.35 -3.58
N ARG A 997 -63.24 -38.42 -2.91
CA ARG A 997 -64.67 -38.77 -2.79
C ARG A 997 -65.44 -37.72 -2.00
N MET A 998 -64.83 -37.18 -0.94
CA MET A 998 -65.40 -36.08 -0.16
C MET A 998 -65.52 -34.80 -1.02
N ALA A 999 -64.53 -34.50 -1.86
CA ALA A 999 -64.57 -33.38 -2.80
C ALA A 999 -65.65 -33.56 -3.87
N ALA A 1000 -65.81 -34.77 -4.40
CA ALA A 1000 -66.86 -35.08 -5.37
C ALA A 1000 -68.28 -34.88 -4.82
N VAL A 1001 -68.46 -34.99 -3.50
CA VAL A 1001 -69.71 -34.72 -2.78
C VAL A 1001 -69.94 -33.22 -2.59
N LEU A 1002 -68.88 -32.44 -2.40
CA LEU A 1002 -68.94 -30.98 -2.27
C LEU A 1002 -69.17 -30.29 -3.63
N ALA A 1003 -68.87 -30.95 -4.75
CA ALA A 1003 -69.18 -30.46 -6.09
C ALA A 1003 -70.69 -30.54 -6.41
N GLU A 1004 -71.25 -29.50 -7.02
CA GLU A 1004 -72.68 -29.43 -7.37
C GLU A 1004 -73.08 -30.48 -8.43
N GLY A 1005 -74.28 -31.07 -8.31
CA GLY A 1005 -74.93 -31.82 -9.40
C GLY A 1005 -75.09 -33.35 -9.26
N ARG A 1006 -74.83 -33.95 -8.08
CA ARG A 1006 -75.05 -35.39 -7.82
C ARG A 1006 -76.30 -35.66 -6.98
N ALA A 1007 -76.89 -36.86 -7.13
CA ALA A 1007 -78.03 -37.27 -6.31
C ALA A 1007 -77.60 -37.59 -4.86
N THR A 1008 -78.47 -37.30 -3.87
CA THR A 1008 -78.18 -37.52 -2.44
C THR A 1008 -77.73 -38.95 -2.11
N SER A 1009 -78.32 -39.95 -2.77
CA SER A 1009 -77.95 -41.37 -2.61
C SER A 1009 -76.52 -41.68 -3.05
N GLU A 1010 -76.04 -41.02 -4.12
CA GLU A 1010 -74.67 -41.17 -4.63
C GLU A 1010 -73.66 -40.50 -3.69
N ASN A 1011 -74.00 -39.32 -3.17
CA ASN A 1011 -73.17 -38.59 -2.21
C ASN A 1011 -72.97 -39.38 -0.91
N VAL A 1012 -74.04 -39.97 -0.38
CA VAL A 1012 -73.95 -40.84 0.81
C VAL A 1012 -73.09 -42.07 0.55
N ALA A 1013 -73.17 -42.67 -0.65
CA ALA A 1013 -72.34 -43.82 -1.01
C ALA A 1013 -70.84 -43.46 -1.07
N LEU A 1014 -70.50 -42.31 -1.66
CA LEU A 1014 -69.12 -41.81 -1.75
C LEU A 1014 -68.53 -41.51 -0.36
N LEU A 1015 -69.30 -40.88 0.53
CA LEU A 1015 -68.84 -40.60 1.91
C LEU A 1015 -68.63 -41.89 2.73
N LYS A 1016 -69.51 -42.91 2.56
CA LYS A 1016 -69.31 -44.22 3.20
C LYS A 1016 -68.02 -44.89 2.74
N GLN A 1017 -67.78 -44.92 1.43
CA GLN A 1017 -66.55 -45.45 0.87
C GLN A 1017 -65.31 -44.68 1.35
N ALA A 1018 -65.38 -43.34 1.41
CA ALA A 1018 -64.29 -42.52 1.95
C ALA A 1018 -63.95 -42.90 3.40
N LEU A 1019 -64.98 -43.10 4.24
CA LEU A 1019 -64.81 -43.51 5.63
C LEU A 1019 -64.24 -44.93 5.77
N GLU A 1020 -64.64 -45.86 4.90
CA GLU A 1020 -64.11 -47.24 4.88
C GLU A 1020 -62.63 -47.27 4.48
N ILE A 1021 -62.25 -46.46 3.49
CA ILE A 1021 -60.87 -46.38 2.97
C ILE A 1021 -59.94 -45.68 3.98
N PHE A 1022 -60.42 -44.61 4.63
CA PHE A 1022 -59.62 -43.84 5.59
C PHE A 1022 -60.46 -43.42 6.81
N PRO A 1023 -60.60 -44.30 7.82
CA PRO A 1023 -61.48 -44.08 8.98
C PRO A 1023 -61.20 -42.82 9.79
N SER A 1024 -59.98 -42.27 9.71
CA SER A 1024 -59.56 -41.06 10.42
C SER A 1024 -60.32 -39.79 10.00
N PHE A 1025 -60.97 -39.77 8.81
CA PHE A 1025 -61.79 -38.64 8.34
C PHE A 1025 -63.22 -38.59 8.93
N HIS A 1026 -63.53 -39.41 9.93
CA HIS A 1026 -64.87 -39.49 10.50
C HIS A 1026 -65.44 -38.13 10.97
N GLU A 1027 -64.65 -37.25 11.59
CA GLU A 1027 -65.14 -35.94 12.04
C GLU A 1027 -65.31 -34.94 10.88
N GLU A 1028 -64.44 -35.00 9.88
CA GLU A 1028 -64.52 -34.21 8.65
C GLU A 1028 -65.77 -34.58 7.85
N ILE A 1029 -66.02 -35.88 7.67
CA ILE A 1029 -67.22 -36.41 6.99
C ILE A 1029 -68.49 -36.02 7.76
N ARG A 1030 -68.48 -36.14 9.10
CA ARG A 1030 -69.60 -35.67 9.94
C ARG A 1030 -69.84 -34.17 9.77
N THR A 1031 -68.79 -33.37 9.63
CA THR A 1031 -68.88 -31.93 9.41
C THR A 1031 -69.51 -31.61 8.05
N ILE A 1032 -69.09 -32.29 6.98
CA ILE A 1032 -69.69 -32.19 5.64
C ILE A 1032 -71.18 -32.55 5.69
N LEU A 1033 -71.54 -33.68 6.32
CA LEU A 1033 -72.93 -34.13 6.44
C LEU A 1033 -73.82 -33.10 7.16
N LYS A 1034 -73.31 -32.44 8.20
CA LYS A 1034 -74.04 -31.37 8.91
C LYS A 1034 -74.26 -30.13 8.03
N GLY A 1035 -73.37 -29.85 7.07
CA GLY A 1035 -73.44 -28.69 6.20
C GLY A 1035 -74.29 -28.88 4.94
N LEU A 1036 -74.57 -30.13 4.53
CA LEU A 1036 -75.28 -30.42 3.28
C LEU A 1036 -76.80 -30.17 3.30
N GLN A 1037 -77.38 -29.66 4.41
CA GLN A 1037 -78.83 -29.40 4.64
C GLN A 1037 -79.81 -29.93 3.56
N HIS A 1038 -79.86 -31.27 3.41
CA HIS A 1038 -81.00 -32.15 3.16
C HIS A 1038 -80.51 -33.57 2.84
#